data_AF-A0A1H3HVX1-F1
#
_entry.id   AF-A0A1H3HVX1-F1
#
_cell.length_a   1.000
_cell.length_b   1.000
_cell.length_c   1.000
_cell.angle_alpha   90.00
_cell.angle_beta   90.00
_cell.angle_gamma   90.00
#
_symmetry.space_group_name_H-M   'P 1'
#
loop_
_entity.id
_entity.type
_entity.pdbx_description
1 polymer ?
#
loop_
_entity_poly.entity_id
_entity_poly.type
_entity_poly.pdbx_seq_one_letter_code
_entity_poly.pdbx_strand_id
1 'polypeptide(L)'
;MKNVMELFGKKLGMLLFAFFMLLFIGCGVNANKVMAAENESGYKQPTFEKVDNLKDYLAPEDKDENGYGDFGAHYYADPYWSKFGTRTYYNKLNSEERKLYDGLYQKCDEVLNSANNCVVVGRSYSVGLVSYDASKVSESRAQDIAVIFTLDNPQFFFLNNSYTYGDYGGNTKIITPNVYSDFANGQVRNNAKQAFKAQLDSWYSIAKAYPTKIQKLRKLETLIDESVTYVNTDKDQSAYSAVVEKRSVCSGYSKAFEMLSNAMGIESVCLTSSTHQWAVVNMTMGWYDVDVTWDDDSRNDNVASSASYFLVPAIGGREHSVQSMWNGLAPTRNGSSVFYAPVYSFSSYERYNVDVANAYGWNEGAVLDHFLFNGMNEQRMGEASFDVKIYRQNYSDLRKAFGNNYPLYYEHFLCFGRREGRNATSLIPREKVTSVGGVDYSAVYNPDYYLNNNPDLRRAFGDDDIALLNHFVAFGMREGRQAKIDFNVISYKNEYPDLRRAFKNDLPRYYKHYISNGKRENRHTTGKEDRIVGGMTVLDGRDYSAVYDVNEYRNKYEDLRKAFGYDDEALLRHFVDFGMKEGRQAKSTFNVEIYKDNYEDLRRAFRNNNKEYYLHYLNFGIKEGRIARRKI
;
A
#
# COMPACT_ATOMS: atom_id res chain seq x y z
N MET A 1 -25.48 26.85 35.79
CA MET A 1 -25.48 27.52 34.47
C MET A 1 -24.44 28.63 34.53
N LYS A 2 -23.58 28.73 33.50
CA LYS A 2 -22.24 29.39 33.47
C LYS A 2 -21.11 28.52 34.03
N ASN A 3 -20.49 27.75 33.12
CA ASN A 3 -19.16 27.08 33.18
C ASN A 3 -19.12 25.67 32.54
N VAL A 4 -19.85 25.44 31.44
CA VAL A 4 -19.62 24.28 30.55
C VAL A 4 -19.64 24.67 29.05
N MET A 5 -19.77 25.96 28.71
CA MET A 5 -19.81 26.44 27.31
C MET A 5 -18.53 27.12 26.80
N GLU A 6 -17.43 27.10 27.56
CA GLU A 6 -16.16 27.73 27.12
C GLU A 6 -15.04 26.74 26.75
N LEU A 7 -15.28 25.43 26.83
CA LEU A 7 -14.29 24.40 26.46
C LEU A 7 -14.52 23.72 25.09
N PHE A 8 -15.63 24.02 24.41
CA PHE A 8 -15.99 23.38 23.13
C PHE A 8 -15.80 24.27 21.87
N GLY A 9 -15.33 25.51 22.02
CA GLY A 9 -15.17 26.46 20.91
C GLY A 9 -13.75 26.61 20.34
N LYS A 10 -12.72 25.94 20.89
CA LYS A 10 -11.31 26.19 20.54
C LYS A 10 -10.53 25.00 19.95
N LYS A 11 -11.19 23.89 19.61
CA LYS A 11 -10.55 22.75 18.90
C LYS A 11 -11.13 22.39 17.53
N LEU A 12 -12.01 23.22 16.98
CA LEU A 12 -12.58 23.01 15.63
C LEU A 12 -12.19 24.08 14.60
N GLY A 13 -11.49 25.14 15.00
CA GLY A 13 -11.01 26.21 14.10
C GLY A 13 -9.50 26.21 13.83
N MET A 14 -8.76 25.20 14.32
CA MET A 14 -7.29 25.17 14.28
C MET A 14 -6.70 23.94 13.56
N LEU A 15 -7.54 23.15 12.89
CA LEU A 15 -7.12 22.09 11.95
C LEU A 15 -7.46 22.40 10.48
N LEU A 16 -8.13 23.53 10.22
CA LEU A 16 -8.54 23.97 8.87
C LEU A 16 -7.78 25.20 8.37
N PHE A 17 -6.71 25.60 9.07
CA PHE A 17 -5.89 26.77 8.71
C PHE A 17 -4.38 26.51 8.71
N ALA A 18 -3.97 25.23 8.79
CA ALA A 18 -2.56 24.80 8.73
C ALA A 18 -2.20 24.04 7.45
N PHE A 19 -3.12 23.95 6.47
CA PHE A 19 -2.88 23.30 5.18
C PHE A 19 -2.64 24.29 4.03
N PHE A 20 -2.58 25.60 4.31
CA PHE A 20 -2.46 26.65 3.28
C PHE A 20 -1.28 27.62 3.45
N MET A 21 -0.29 27.32 4.29
CA MET A 21 0.86 28.21 4.51
C MET A 21 2.21 27.48 4.53
N LEU A 22 2.51 26.73 3.46
CA LEU A 22 3.86 26.23 3.19
C LEU A 22 4.26 26.26 1.70
N LEU A 23 3.64 27.17 0.93
CA LEU A 23 3.93 27.36 -0.50
C LEU A 23 3.98 28.86 -0.84
N PHE A 24 4.87 29.63 -0.22
CA PHE A 24 5.28 30.93 -0.77
C PHE A 24 6.67 31.32 -0.24
N ILE A 25 7.68 30.60 -0.71
CA ILE A 25 8.93 31.23 -1.16
C ILE A 25 9.16 30.75 -2.60
N GLY A 26 8.18 31.05 -3.46
CA GLY A 26 8.36 31.03 -4.90
C GLY A 26 8.69 32.46 -5.31
N CYS A 27 9.92 32.72 -5.74
CA CYS A 27 10.21 33.91 -6.53
C CYS A 27 9.17 33.99 -7.64
N GLY A 28 8.43 35.10 -7.68
CA GLY A 28 7.42 35.34 -8.69
C GLY A 28 8.01 35.29 -10.09
N VAL A 29 7.57 34.32 -10.86
CA VAL A 29 7.40 34.45 -12.30
C VAL A 29 5.99 33.94 -12.59
N ASN A 30 5.04 34.87 -12.75
CA ASN A 30 3.79 34.56 -13.43
C ASN A 30 4.16 34.26 -14.89
N ALA A 31 4.47 33.00 -15.20
CA ALA A 31 4.48 32.51 -16.55
C ALA A 31 3.05 32.09 -16.88
N ASN A 32 2.25 33.01 -17.43
CA ASN A 32 1.04 32.62 -18.13
C ASN A 32 1.48 31.62 -19.23
N LYS A 33 0.95 30.39 -19.21
CA LYS A 33 1.12 29.39 -20.29
C LYS A 33 0.75 30.09 -21.60
N VAL A 34 1.69 30.20 -22.55
CA VAL A 34 1.45 30.83 -23.85
C VAL A 34 1.45 29.75 -24.92
N MET A 35 0.26 29.53 -25.51
CA MET A 35 -0.07 28.66 -26.64
C MET A 35 -0.34 27.19 -26.36
N ALA A 36 -1.27 26.68 -27.16
CA ALA A 36 -1.96 25.41 -27.05
C ALA A 36 -1.17 24.20 -27.52
N ALA A 37 -1.55 23.02 -27.03
CA ALA A 37 -0.95 21.71 -27.35
C ALA A 37 -1.95 20.70 -27.94
N GLU A 38 -3.25 21.01 -27.98
CA GLU A 38 -4.26 20.11 -28.53
C GLU A 38 -3.92 19.73 -29.99
N ASN A 39 -3.68 18.43 -30.21
CA ASN A 39 -3.31 17.88 -31.51
C ASN A 39 -2.01 18.44 -32.11
N GLU A 40 -1.15 19.04 -31.28
CA GLU A 40 0.13 19.58 -31.75
C GLU A 40 1.15 18.47 -31.97
N SER A 41 1.92 18.61 -33.04
CA SER A 41 3.01 17.69 -33.38
C SER A 41 4.27 18.51 -33.69
N GLY A 42 5.37 18.13 -33.06
CA GLY A 42 6.62 18.90 -33.11
C GLY A 42 7.86 18.04 -33.12
N TYR A 43 7.71 16.71 -33.26
CA TYR A 43 8.85 15.80 -33.32
C TYR A 43 9.63 16.04 -34.61
N LYS A 44 10.91 16.39 -34.46
CA LYS A 44 11.84 16.55 -35.57
C LYS A 44 12.49 15.21 -35.85
N GLN A 45 12.54 14.82 -37.12
CA GLN A 45 13.19 13.57 -37.51
C GLN A 45 14.69 13.57 -37.18
N PRO A 46 15.26 12.41 -36.84
CA PRO A 46 16.69 12.30 -36.59
C PRO A 46 17.48 12.66 -37.85
N THR A 47 18.59 13.37 -37.66
CA THR A 47 19.50 13.75 -38.75
C THR A 47 20.82 13.01 -38.63
N PHE A 48 21.40 12.59 -39.75
CA PHE A 48 22.62 11.80 -39.78
C PHE A 48 23.68 12.48 -40.66
N GLU A 49 24.80 12.89 -40.06
CA GLU A 49 25.94 13.47 -40.76
C GLU A 49 26.99 12.37 -40.99
N LYS A 50 27.26 12.06 -42.26
CA LYS A 50 28.35 11.15 -42.62
C LYS A 50 29.68 11.90 -42.62
N VAL A 51 30.67 11.39 -41.91
CA VAL A 51 32.04 11.91 -41.89
C VAL A 51 32.99 10.82 -42.41
N ASP A 52 33.69 11.11 -43.51
CA ASP A 52 34.66 10.18 -44.09
C ASP A 52 36.00 10.26 -43.35
N ASN A 53 36.69 9.13 -43.24
CA ASN A 53 37.98 8.98 -42.54
C ASN A 53 37.94 9.42 -41.06
N LEU A 54 36.97 8.92 -40.29
CA LEU A 54 36.85 9.21 -38.85
C LEU A 54 38.11 8.87 -38.04
N LYS A 55 38.96 7.96 -38.53
CA LYS A 55 40.29 7.67 -37.98
C LYS A 55 41.20 8.91 -37.83
N ASP A 56 40.99 9.95 -38.65
CA ASP A 56 41.80 11.16 -38.66
C ASP A 56 41.34 12.19 -37.61
N TYR A 57 40.19 11.96 -36.96
CA TYR A 57 39.61 12.82 -35.92
C TYR A 57 40.01 12.40 -34.49
N LEU A 58 40.88 11.40 -34.34
CA LEU A 58 41.36 10.92 -33.03
C LEU A 58 42.54 11.75 -32.51
N ALA A 59 42.51 12.10 -31.22
CA ALA A 59 43.72 12.47 -30.49
C ALA A 59 44.59 11.21 -30.27
N PRO A 60 45.93 11.32 -30.21
CA PRO A 60 46.82 10.17 -30.03
C PRO A 60 46.54 9.29 -28.80
N GLU A 61 45.84 9.84 -27.81
CA GLU A 61 45.48 9.23 -26.53
C GLU A 61 44.20 8.37 -26.60
N ASP A 62 43.46 8.43 -27.71
CA ASP A 62 42.31 7.55 -28.03
C ASP A 62 42.74 6.31 -28.84
N LYS A 63 44.05 6.10 -29.02
CA LYS A 63 44.62 4.88 -29.62
C LYS A 63 45.00 3.93 -28.50
N ASP A 64 44.20 2.92 -28.23
CA ASP A 64 44.67 1.78 -27.44
C ASP A 64 45.35 0.74 -28.34
N GLU A 65 46.53 0.29 -27.92
CA GLU A 65 47.40 -0.62 -28.69
C GLU A 65 46.94 -2.09 -28.63
N ASN A 66 45.76 -2.37 -28.07
CA ASN A 66 45.24 -3.72 -27.87
C ASN A 66 43.83 -3.83 -28.44
N GLY A 67 43.70 -4.56 -29.55
CA GLY A 67 42.46 -4.68 -30.32
C GLY A 67 41.20 -4.96 -29.49
N TYR A 68 40.11 -4.31 -29.94
CA TYR A 68 38.73 -4.44 -29.48
C TYR A 68 38.41 -5.84 -28.91
N GLY A 69 38.47 -5.95 -27.58
CA GLY A 69 38.33 -7.20 -26.86
C GLY A 69 37.75 -7.01 -25.47
N ASP A 70 36.64 -7.71 -25.22
CA ASP A 70 36.01 -8.02 -23.93
C ASP A 70 35.11 -6.94 -23.29
N PHE A 71 33.91 -6.76 -23.84
CA PHE A 71 32.81 -5.98 -23.27
C PHE A 71 32.09 -6.72 -22.13
N GLY A 72 32.86 -7.19 -21.15
CA GLY A 72 32.37 -7.79 -19.89
C GLY A 72 32.36 -6.82 -18.71
N ALA A 73 32.65 -5.53 -18.92
CA ALA A 73 32.65 -4.54 -17.85
C ALA A 73 31.22 -4.06 -17.58
N HIS A 74 30.59 -4.63 -16.55
CA HIS A 74 29.50 -3.97 -15.84
C HIS A 74 30.01 -2.62 -15.29
N TYR A 75 29.92 -1.55 -16.09
CA TYR A 75 29.90 -0.21 -15.53
C TYR A 75 28.70 -0.16 -14.59
N TYR A 76 28.96 0.11 -13.30
CA TYR A 76 27.90 0.35 -12.34
C TYR A 76 27.26 1.69 -12.68
N ALA A 77 26.38 1.68 -13.67
CA ALA A 77 25.51 2.81 -13.99
C ALA A 77 24.92 3.30 -12.68
N ASP A 78 25.06 4.61 -12.40
CA ASP A 78 24.55 5.20 -11.16
C ASP A 78 23.10 4.74 -10.97
N PRO A 79 22.79 4.01 -9.88
CA PRO A 79 21.45 3.48 -9.63
C PRO A 79 20.38 4.57 -9.64
N TYR A 80 20.77 5.83 -9.41
CA TYR A 80 19.88 6.97 -9.55
C TYR A 80 19.41 7.17 -11.00
N TRP A 81 20.29 7.11 -11.98
CA TRP A 81 19.98 7.40 -13.39
C TRP A 81 19.41 6.19 -14.11
N SER A 82 19.86 4.98 -13.78
CA SER A 82 19.45 3.76 -14.47
C SER A 82 17.96 3.43 -14.32
N LYS A 83 17.30 3.92 -13.26
CA LYS A 83 15.86 3.71 -13.02
C LYS A 83 14.93 4.43 -14.02
N PHE A 84 15.44 5.45 -14.73
CA PHE A 84 14.63 6.26 -15.65
C PHE A 84 14.57 5.69 -17.06
N GLY A 85 15.54 4.84 -17.43
CA GLY A 85 15.52 4.15 -18.72
C GLY A 85 14.72 2.86 -18.67
N THR A 86 14.56 2.25 -19.83
CA THR A 86 13.95 0.93 -20.00
C THR A 86 14.87 -0.01 -20.78
N ARG A 87 14.58 -1.31 -20.72
CA ARG A 87 15.26 -2.35 -21.51
C ARG A 87 14.30 -3.09 -22.44
N THR A 88 13.09 -2.56 -22.64
CA THR A 88 12.06 -3.17 -23.49
C THR A 88 12.58 -3.44 -24.90
N TYR A 89 13.22 -2.47 -25.56
CA TYR A 89 13.78 -2.66 -26.89
C TYR A 89 15.13 -3.40 -26.85
N TYR A 90 16.01 -3.06 -25.90
CA TYR A 90 17.28 -3.76 -25.69
C TYR A 90 17.13 -5.28 -25.63
N ASN A 91 16.10 -5.77 -24.92
CA ASN A 91 15.85 -7.20 -24.76
C ASN A 91 15.46 -7.90 -26.08
N LYS A 92 15.04 -7.16 -27.10
CA LYS A 92 14.72 -7.67 -28.45
C LYS A 92 15.90 -7.63 -29.43
N LEU A 93 17.00 -6.95 -29.06
CA LEU A 93 18.20 -6.87 -29.88
C LEU A 93 18.99 -8.19 -29.87
N ASN A 94 19.63 -8.52 -30.98
CA ASN A 94 20.57 -9.64 -31.07
C ASN A 94 21.93 -9.30 -30.42
N SER A 95 22.85 -10.27 -30.34
CA SER A 95 24.13 -10.08 -29.64
C SER A 95 25.00 -8.95 -30.19
N GLU A 96 25.05 -8.77 -31.52
CA GLU A 96 25.88 -7.74 -32.15
C GLU A 96 25.24 -6.35 -32.05
N GLU A 97 23.92 -6.29 -32.12
CA GLU A 97 23.16 -5.06 -31.87
C GLU A 97 23.28 -4.59 -30.42
N ARG A 98 23.28 -5.51 -29.45
CA ARG A 98 23.50 -5.19 -28.03
C ARG A 98 24.88 -4.62 -27.77
N LYS A 99 25.94 -5.16 -28.41
CA LYS A 99 27.29 -4.58 -28.29
C LYS A 99 27.32 -3.11 -28.71
N LEU A 100 26.68 -2.76 -29.82
CA LEU A 100 26.55 -1.36 -30.24
C LEU A 100 25.78 -0.54 -29.21
N TYR A 101 24.62 -1.03 -28.75
CA TYR A 101 23.81 -0.35 -27.74
C TYR A 101 24.59 -0.10 -26.43
N ASP A 102 25.32 -1.11 -25.95
CA ASP A 102 26.08 -1.04 -24.71
C ASP A 102 27.27 -0.07 -24.85
N GLY A 103 27.92 0.00 -26.03
CA GLY A 103 28.93 1.01 -26.33
C GLY A 103 28.36 2.44 -26.34
N LEU A 104 27.16 2.64 -26.88
CA LEU A 104 26.44 3.92 -26.82
C LEU A 104 26.13 4.32 -25.37
N TYR A 105 25.66 3.36 -24.57
CA TYR A 105 25.37 3.57 -23.15
C TYR A 105 26.62 3.99 -22.40
N GLN A 106 27.72 3.27 -22.58
CA GLN A 106 28.99 3.56 -21.92
C GLN A 106 29.46 4.99 -22.21
N LYS A 107 29.49 5.40 -23.48
CA LYS A 107 29.93 6.77 -23.84
C LYS A 107 29.02 7.86 -23.29
N CYS A 108 27.71 7.62 -23.28
CA CYS A 108 26.78 8.57 -22.69
C CYS A 108 26.91 8.65 -21.16
N ASP A 109 27.13 7.52 -20.48
CA ASP A 109 27.35 7.47 -19.02
C ASP A 109 28.67 8.15 -18.62
N GLU A 110 29.74 7.95 -19.39
CA GLU A 110 31.01 8.66 -19.24
C GLU A 110 30.79 10.20 -19.29
N VAL A 111 30.05 10.69 -20.28
CA VAL A 111 29.74 12.11 -20.43
C VAL A 111 28.81 12.64 -19.34
N LEU A 112 27.81 11.86 -18.93
CA LEU A 112 26.88 12.23 -17.86
C LEU A 112 27.60 12.41 -16.52
N ASN A 113 28.62 11.59 -16.26
CA ASN A 113 29.33 11.54 -14.98
C ASN A 113 30.66 12.33 -14.97
N SER A 114 31.02 12.96 -16.09
CA SER A 114 32.27 13.72 -16.22
C SER A 114 32.07 15.24 -16.20
N ALA A 115 33.10 15.96 -15.72
CA ALA A 115 33.23 17.41 -15.87
C ALA A 115 33.99 17.82 -17.15
N ASN A 116 34.42 16.86 -17.96
CA ASN A 116 35.09 17.11 -19.22
C ASN A 116 34.10 17.64 -20.28
N ASN A 117 34.63 18.46 -21.19
CA ASN A 117 33.87 18.91 -22.35
C ASN A 117 33.64 17.73 -23.31
N CYS A 118 32.54 17.78 -24.05
CA CYS A 118 32.27 16.84 -25.13
C CYS A 118 33.33 16.97 -26.24
N VAL A 119 33.62 15.86 -26.90
CA VAL A 119 34.52 15.86 -28.06
C VAL A 119 33.83 16.44 -29.28
N VAL A 120 34.61 16.90 -30.25
CA VAL A 120 34.09 17.38 -31.54
C VAL A 120 34.36 16.31 -32.59
N VAL A 121 33.31 15.84 -33.26
CA VAL A 121 33.38 14.87 -34.34
C VAL A 121 32.76 15.49 -35.58
N GLY A 122 33.55 15.68 -36.64
CA GLY A 122 33.13 16.50 -37.78
C GLY A 122 32.82 17.93 -37.33
N ARG A 123 31.55 18.34 -37.42
CA ARG A 123 31.06 19.68 -37.03
C ARG A 123 30.25 19.69 -35.73
N SER A 124 30.12 18.55 -35.08
CA SER A 124 29.17 18.35 -33.97
C SER A 124 29.88 18.01 -32.67
N TYR A 125 29.34 18.51 -31.55
CA TYR A 125 29.71 18.00 -30.22
C TYR A 125 29.12 16.62 -30.03
N SER A 126 29.90 15.69 -29.50
CA SER A 126 29.52 14.28 -29.43
C SER A 126 29.99 13.62 -28.14
N VAL A 127 29.39 12.46 -27.83
CA VAL A 127 29.76 11.67 -26.64
C VAL A 127 31.03 10.84 -26.80
N GLY A 128 31.60 10.81 -28.01
CA GLY A 128 32.76 9.99 -28.35
C GLY A 128 32.42 8.91 -29.36
N LEU A 129 33.43 8.29 -29.96
CA LEU A 129 33.20 7.33 -31.03
C LEU A 129 32.72 5.98 -30.48
N VAL A 130 31.68 5.40 -31.08
CA VAL A 130 31.22 4.03 -30.83
C VAL A 130 31.30 3.19 -32.10
N SER A 131 32.10 2.13 -32.07
CA SER A 131 32.34 1.27 -33.22
C SER A 131 31.37 0.10 -33.33
N TYR A 132 31.07 -0.31 -34.56
CA TYR A 132 30.36 -1.55 -34.87
C TYR A 132 30.91 -2.24 -36.13
N ASP A 133 30.67 -3.55 -36.24
CA ASP A 133 31.02 -4.34 -37.43
C ASP A 133 29.89 -4.29 -38.45
N ALA A 134 30.14 -3.61 -39.58
CA ALA A 134 29.17 -3.41 -40.67
C ALA A 134 28.76 -4.70 -41.38
N SER A 135 29.53 -5.79 -41.21
CA SER A 135 29.18 -7.12 -41.71
C SER A 135 28.16 -7.86 -40.83
N LYS A 136 27.93 -7.36 -39.61
CA LYS A 136 27.01 -7.93 -38.61
C LYS A 136 25.80 -7.05 -38.34
N VAL A 137 26.00 -5.73 -38.32
CA VAL A 137 24.94 -4.74 -38.15
C VAL A 137 25.02 -3.79 -39.34
N SER A 138 23.97 -3.77 -40.17
CA SER A 138 23.95 -2.86 -41.32
C SER A 138 23.95 -1.40 -40.86
N GLU A 139 24.42 -0.50 -41.72
CA GLU A 139 24.48 0.94 -41.39
C GLU A 139 23.11 1.52 -41.04
N SER A 140 22.07 1.22 -41.82
CA SER A 140 20.69 1.61 -41.51
C SER A 140 20.22 1.05 -40.17
N ARG A 141 20.60 -0.19 -39.83
CA ARG A 141 20.22 -0.79 -38.56
C ARG A 141 20.96 -0.17 -37.38
N ALA A 142 22.23 0.18 -37.55
CA ALA A 142 23.01 0.91 -36.55
C ALA A 142 22.38 2.30 -36.27
N GLN A 143 21.93 3.00 -37.31
CA GLN A 143 21.18 4.25 -37.20
C GLN A 143 19.87 4.07 -36.43
N ASP A 144 19.07 3.04 -36.75
CA ASP A 144 17.85 2.72 -35.99
C ASP A 144 18.16 2.48 -34.50
N ILE A 145 19.19 1.67 -34.20
CA ILE A 145 19.61 1.36 -32.83
C ILE A 145 20.05 2.61 -32.08
N ALA A 146 20.77 3.53 -32.72
CA ALA A 146 21.18 4.78 -32.10
C ALA A 146 19.97 5.64 -31.72
N VAL A 147 18.95 5.73 -32.59
CA VAL A 147 17.72 6.46 -32.29
C VAL A 147 16.95 5.77 -31.15
N ILE A 148 16.75 4.46 -31.24
CA ILE A 148 16.07 3.66 -30.20
C ILE A 148 16.78 3.83 -28.85
N PHE A 149 18.12 3.82 -28.85
CA PHE A 149 18.93 4.03 -27.66
C PHE A 149 18.62 5.38 -26.99
N THR A 150 18.51 6.47 -27.76
CA THR A 150 18.19 7.79 -27.18
C THR A 150 16.77 7.88 -26.64
N LEU A 151 15.84 7.10 -27.19
CA LEU A 151 14.46 7.01 -26.71
C LEU A 151 14.35 6.17 -25.44
N ASP A 152 15.03 5.02 -25.37
CA ASP A 152 15.09 4.16 -24.17
C ASP A 152 15.84 4.80 -22.99
N ASN A 153 16.71 5.78 -23.29
CA ASN A 153 17.61 6.39 -22.30
C ASN A 153 17.45 7.93 -22.21
N PRO A 154 16.24 8.43 -21.94
CA PRO A 154 15.95 9.86 -21.86
C PRO A 154 16.69 10.57 -20.71
N GLN A 155 17.30 9.84 -19.77
CA GLN A 155 18.20 10.40 -18.76
C GLN A 155 19.46 11.05 -19.36
N PHE A 156 19.87 10.67 -20.58
CA PHE A 156 20.93 11.35 -21.32
C PHE A 156 20.39 12.62 -21.97
N PHE A 157 19.89 13.52 -21.12
CA PHE A 157 19.12 14.70 -21.47
C PHE A 157 19.86 15.70 -22.37
N PHE A 158 21.19 15.58 -22.43
CA PHE A 158 22.06 16.45 -23.20
C PHE A 158 22.16 16.08 -24.69
N LEU A 159 21.68 14.89 -25.07
CA LEU A 159 21.66 14.44 -26.46
C LEU A 159 20.62 15.22 -27.28
N ASN A 160 21.01 15.63 -28.48
CA ASN A 160 20.09 16.19 -29.47
C ASN A 160 19.65 15.10 -30.47
N ASN A 161 18.75 15.44 -31.41
CA ASN A 161 18.28 14.47 -32.41
C ASN A 161 19.17 14.41 -33.67
N SER A 162 20.48 14.54 -33.52
CA SER A 162 21.45 14.34 -34.61
C SER A 162 22.53 13.33 -34.23
N TYR A 163 23.09 12.70 -35.26
CA TYR A 163 24.07 11.63 -35.13
C TYR A 163 25.17 11.83 -36.16
N THR A 164 26.40 11.53 -35.77
CA THR A 164 27.54 11.49 -36.67
C THR A 164 27.96 10.04 -36.87
N TYR A 165 28.15 9.62 -38.12
CA TYR A 165 28.53 8.25 -38.47
C TYR A 165 29.51 8.22 -39.63
N GLY A 166 30.18 7.09 -39.84
CA GLY A 166 31.03 6.93 -41.02
C GLY A 166 32.06 5.80 -40.90
N ASP A 167 32.93 5.76 -41.90
CA ASP A 167 33.91 4.70 -42.06
C ASP A 167 35.13 4.94 -41.17
N TYR A 168 35.52 3.91 -40.40
CA TYR A 168 36.74 3.90 -39.58
C TYR A 168 37.88 3.14 -40.27
N GLY A 169 37.58 1.92 -40.74
CA GLY A 169 38.52 1.07 -41.49
C GLY A 169 38.06 -0.38 -41.56
N GLY A 170 38.32 -1.05 -42.69
CA GLY A 170 37.84 -2.43 -42.92
C GLY A 170 36.31 -2.53 -42.85
N ASN A 171 35.79 -3.48 -42.08
CA ASN A 171 34.35 -3.59 -41.78
C ASN A 171 33.91 -2.72 -40.58
N THR A 172 34.83 -2.02 -39.92
CA THR A 172 34.52 -1.21 -38.74
C THR A 172 34.01 0.16 -39.16
N LYS A 173 32.81 0.49 -38.67
CA LYS A 173 32.18 1.81 -38.80
C LYS A 173 31.94 2.42 -37.42
N ILE A 174 31.77 3.73 -37.37
CA ILE A 174 31.41 4.47 -36.16
C ILE A 174 30.00 5.04 -36.31
N ILE A 175 29.27 5.08 -35.20
CA ILE A 175 28.10 5.94 -35.03
C ILE A 175 28.13 6.56 -33.63
N THR A 176 27.73 7.80 -33.50
CA THR A 176 27.66 8.48 -32.20
C THR A 176 26.55 9.52 -32.16
N PRO A 177 25.78 9.61 -31.06
CA PRO A 177 24.80 10.67 -30.87
C PRO A 177 25.49 12.00 -30.55
N ASN A 178 24.89 13.08 -31.02
CA ASN A 178 25.42 14.43 -30.82
C ASN A 178 24.77 15.11 -29.62
N VAL A 179 25.44 16.14 -29.13
CA VAL A 179 25.13 16.86 -27.89
C VAL A 179 24.69 18.28 -28.25
N TYR A 180 23.65 18.80 -27.57
CA TYR A 180 23.32 20.23 -27.68
C TYR A 180 24.52 21.07 -27.26
N SER A 181 24.83 22.14 -28.01
CA SER A 181 25.97 23.01 -27.70
C SER A 181 25.91 23.59 -26.28
N ASP A 182 24.72 23.81 -25.74
CA ASP A 182 24.49 24.28 -24.37
C ASP A 182 25.03 23.30 -23.31
N PHE A 183 25.13 22.01 -23.63
CA PHE A 183 25.62 20.96 -22.73
C PHE A 183 27.00 20.40 -23.13
N ALA A 184 27.65 20.98 -24.15
CA ALA A 184 28.98 20.56 -24.57
C ALA A 184 30.04 20.83 -23.49
N ASN A 185 29.89 21.93 -22.74
CA ASN A 185 30.77 22.22 -21.60
C ASN A 185 30.41 21.34 -20.39
N GLY A 186 31.41 20.63 -19.85
CA GLY A 186 31.18 19.66 -18.77
C GLY A 186 30.72 20.28 -17.44
N GLN A 187 31.17 21.48 -17.12
CA GLN A 187 30.71 22.18 -15.91
C GLN A 187 29.26 22.65 -16.06
N VAL A 188 28.89 23.20 -17.21
CA VAL A 188 27.50 23.62 -17.50
C VAL A 188 26.57 22.41 -17.46
N ARG A 189 26.96 21.31 -18.11
CA ARG A 189 26.19 20.05 -18.10
C ARG A 189 26.02 19.49 -16.69
N ASN A 190 27.05 19.55 -15.84
CA ASN A 190 26.93 19.10 -14.43
C ASN A 190 25.94 19.95 -13.62
N ASN A 191 25.92 21.27 -13.82
CA ASN A 191 24.93 22.14 -13.18
C ASN A 191 23.50 21.82 -13.68
N ALA A 192 23.33 21.64 -14.99
CA ALA A 192 22.07 21.21 -15.58
C ALA A 192 21.61 19.85 -15.03
N LYS A 193 22.51 18.88 -14.91
CA LYS A 193 22.25 17.57 -14.30
C LYS A 193 21.69 17.68 -12.88
N GLN A 194 22.23 18.58 -12.05
CA GLN A 194 21.74 18.80 -10.68
C GLN A 194 20.34 19.42 -10.66
N ALA A 195 20.07 20.42 -11.51
CA ALA A 195 18.74 21.02 -11.64
C ALA A 195 17.71 20.01 -12.13
N PHE A 196 18.08 19.21 -13.13
CA PHE A 196 17.25 18.14 -13.67
C PHE A 196 16.93 17.09 -12.61
N LYS A 197 17.96 16.63 -11.88
CA LYS A 197 17.82 15.71 -10.75
C LYS A 197 16.80 16.22 -9.71
N ALA A 198 16.96 17.47 -9.27
CA ALA A 198 16.10 18.05 -8.24
C ALA A 198 14.62 18.09 -8.68
N GLN A 199 14.37 18.45 -9.94
CA GLN A 199 13.02 18.55 -10.46
C GLN A 199 12.39 17.18 -10.74
N LEU A 200 13.17 16.20 -11.23
CA LEU A 200 12.72 14.81 -11.36
C LEU A 200 12.33 14.23 -10.00
N ASP A 201 13.14 14.45 -8.96
CA ASP A 201 12.83 13.96 -7.61
C ASP A 201 11.53 14.58 -7.06
N SER A 202 11.29 15.88 -7.34
CA SER A 202 10.04 16.56 -6.98
C SER A 202 8.82 15.91 -7.64
N TRP A 203 8.82 15.77 -8.97
CA TRP A 203 7.70 15.18 -9.70
C TRP A 203 7.50 13.71 -9.35
N TYR A 204 8.59 12.94 -9.19
CA TYR A 204 8.56 11.56 -8.75
C TYR A 204 7.85 11.41 -7.40
N SER A 205 8.23 12.20 -6.39
CA SER A 205 7.64 12.11 -5.06
C SER A 205 6.14 12.42 -5.05
N ILE A 206 5.68 13.37 -5.87
CA ILE A 206 4.25 13.71 -5.96
C ILE A 206 3.46 12.56 -6.59
N ALA A 207 3.90 12.06 -7.76
CA ALA A 207 3.19 10.99 -8.45
C ALA A 207 3.24 9.66 -7.69
N LYS A 208 4.41 9.28 -7.15
CA LYS A 208 4.62 8.00 -6.46
C LYS A 208 3.80 7.84 -5.17
N ALA A 209 3.35 8.93 -4.57
CA ALA A 209 2.58 8.92 -3.32
C ALA A 209 1.22 8.22 -3.45
N TYR A 210 0.67 8.11 -4.67
CA TYR A 210 -0.60 7.45 -4.90
C TYR A 210 -0.46 5.91 -4.83
N PRO A 211 -1.48 5.16 -4.38
CA PRO A 211 -1.34 3.72 -4.20
C PRO A 211 -1.30 2.94 -5.52
N THR A 212 -2.15 3.28 -6.48
CA THR A 212 -2.33 2.51 -7.72
C THR A 212 -1.48 3.02 -8.89
N LYS A 213 -1.20 2.17 -9.87
CA LYS A 213 -0.51 2.54 -11.13
C LYS A 213 -1.28 3.63 -11.90
N ILE A 214 -2.60 3.49 -12.04
CA ILE A 214 -3.41 4.46 -12.79
C ILE A 214 -3.38 5.86 -12.17
N GLN A 215 -3.50 5.96 -10.83
CA GLN A 215 -3.41 7.25 -10.14
C GLN A 215 -2.01 7.86 -10.28
N LYS A 216 -0.94 7.05 -10.18
CA LYS A 216 0.45 7.51 -10.38
C LYS A 216 0.64 8.11 -11.76
N LEU A 217 0.21 7.39 -12.80
CA LEU A 217 0.34 7.81 -14.20
C LEU A 217 -0.49 9.05 -14.48
N ARG A 218 -1.76 9.10 -14.05
CA ARG A 218 -2.60 10.27 -14.25
C ARG A 218 -2.06 11.49 -13.51
N LYS A 219 -1.54 11.30 -12.29
CA LYS A 219 -0.92 12.41 -11.56
C LYS A 219 0.35 12.91 -12.26
N LEU A 220 1.14 12.00 -12.82
CA LEU A 220 2.33 12.37 -13.58
C LEU A 220 1.96 13.15 -14.86
N GLU A 221 0.98 12.67 -15.61
CA GLU A 221 0.48 13.33 -16.83
C GLU A 221 0.02 14.76 -16.53
N THR A 222 -0.91 14.93 -15.57
CA THR A 222 -1.41 16.25 -15.16
C THR A 222 -0.30 17.17 -14.63
N LEU A 223 0.71 16.64 -13.93
CA LEU A 223 1.85 17.45 -13.51
C LEU A 223 2.68 17.97 -14.69
N ILE A 224 2.87 17.16 -15.73
CA ILE A 224 3.62 17.57 -16.92
C ILE A 224 2.81 18.63 -17.67
N ASP A 225 1.54 18.37 -17.94
CA ASP A 225 0.64 19.29 -18.64
C ASP A 225 0.59 20.68 -17.97
N GLU A 226 0.32 20.72 -16.66
CA GLU A 226 0.19 21.98 -15.91
C GLU A 226 1.53 22.73 -15.77
N SER A 227 2.65 22.03 -15.97
CA SER A 227 3.97 22.61 -15.78
C SER A 227 4.69 22.99 -17.06
N VAL A 228 4.30 22.46 -18.21
CA VAL A 228 5.06 22.60 -19.47
C VAL A 228 4.25 23.43 -20.45
N THR A 229 4.92 24.39 -21.08
CA THR A 229 4.35 25.18 -22.18
C THR A 229 4.80 24.59 -23.51
N TYR A 230 3.86 24.32 -24.41
CA TYR A 230 4.20 23.82 -25.73
C TYR A 230 4.87 24.89 -26.59
N VAL A 231 6.08 24.62 -27.07
CA VAL A 231 6.85 25.51 -27.95
C VAL A 231 7.64 24.70 -28.97
N ASN A 232 7.81 25.25 -30.18
CA ASN A 232 8.49 24.54 -31.27
C ASN A 232 9.76 25.28 -31.72
N THR A 233 10.88 25.01 -31.05
CA THR A 233 12.23 25.43 -31.44
C THR A 233 13.15 24.21 -31.66
N ASP A 234 14.38 24.43 -32.11
CA ASP A 234 15.35 23.34 -32.35
C ASP A 234 15.85 22.66 -31.06
N LYS A 235 15.69 23.31 -29.90
CA LYS A 235 16.18 22.81 -28.61
C LYS A 235 15.15 21.98 -27.83
N ASP A 236 13.90 21.96 -28.28
CA ASP A 236 12.73 21.54 -27.50
C ASP A 236 12.39 20.04 -27.64
N GLN A 237 13.38 19.15 -27.82
CA GLN A 237 13.19 17.69 -28.04
C GLN A 237 13.68 16.80 -26.88
N SER A 238 14.19 17.39 -25.80
CA SER A 238 14.82 16.64 -24.70
C SER A 238 13.88 16.50 -23.50
N ALA A 239 14.16 15.54 -22.60
CA ALA A 239 13.47 15.51 -21.31
C ALA A 239 13.78 16.76 -20.47
N TYR A 240 14.97 17.37 -20.65
CA TYR A 240 15.37 18.57 -19.92
C TYR A 240 14.51 19.80 -20.26
N SER A 241 14.16 19.97 -21.54
CA SER A 241 13.34 21.11 -21.98
C SER A 241 11.95 21.08 -21.34
N ALA A 242 11.35 19.88 -21.21
CA ALA A 242 10.10 19.73 -20.46
C ALA A 242 10.29 19.86 -18.94
N VAL A 243 11.23 19.11 -18.35
CA VAL A 243 11.33 19.00 -16.90
C VAL A 243 11.90 20.26 -16.26
N VAL A 244 12.96 20.85 -16.81
CA VAL A 244 13.65 22.01 -16.19
C VAL A 244 13.23 23.31 -16.84
N GLU A 245 13.24 23.39 -18.17
CA GLU A 245 12.97 24.65 -18.88
C GLU A 245 11.47 24.95 -19.00
N LYS A 246 10.62 23.95 -18.70
CA LYS A 246 9.15 24.06 -18.73
C LYS A 246 8.60 24.47 -20.10
N ARG A 247 9.33 24.16 -21.16
CA ARG A 247 9.07 24.58 -22.54
C ARG A 247 9.52 23.47 -23.48
N SER A 248 8.61 22.84 -24.22
CA SER A 248 8.99 21.68 -25.05
C SER A 248 8.01 21.40 -26.19
N VAL A 249 8.40 20.53 -27.13
CA VAL A 249 7.45 19.79 -28.00
C VAL A 249 7.12 18.41 -27.45
N CYS A 250 6.31 17.64 -28.17
CA CYS A 250 5.86 16.29 -27.82
C CYS A 250 6.97 15.32 -27.40
N SER A 251 8.18 15.44 -27.97
CA SER A 251 9.31 14.59 -27.58
C SER A 251 9.73 14.79 -26.11
N GLY A 252 9.75 16.03 -25.61
CA GLY A 252 10.10 16.27 -24.20
C GLY A 252 8.98 15.89 -23.24
N TYR A 253 7.72 16.12 -23.60
CA TYR A 253 6.55 15.67 -22.82
C TYR A 253 6.57 14.15 -22.64
N SER A 254 6.65 13.41 -23.74
CA SER A 254 6.64 11.94 -23.72
C SER A 254 7.88 11.34 -23.04
N LYS A 255 9.09 11.91 -23.25
CA LYS A 255 10.30 11.46 -22.53
C LYS A 255 10.21 11.71 -21.02
N ALA A 256 9.70 12.86 -20.59
CA ALA A 256 9.50 13.13 -19.17
C ALA A 256 8.51 12.13 -18.53
N PHE A 257 7.44 11.81 -19.24
CA PHE A 257 6.46 10.83 -18.81
C PHE A 257 7.03 9.41 -18.75
N GLU A 258 7.77 8.99 -19.78
CA GLU A 258 8.47 7.70 -19.82
C GLU A 258 9.42 7.56 -18.63
N MET A 259 10.30 8.54 -18.42
CA MET A 259 11.29 8.55 -17.34
C MET A 259 10.65 8.28 -15.98
N LEU A 260 9.65 9.08 -15.64
CA LEU A 260 9.05 9.04 -14.32
C LEU A 260 8.13 7.82 -14.15
N SER A 261 7.51 7.33 -15.23
CA SER A 261 6.81 6.05 -15.24
C SER A 261 7.76 4.90 -14.89
N ASN A 262 8.89 4.80 -15.61
CA ASN A 262 9.91 3.77 -15.39
C ASN A 262 10.48 3.84 -13.97
N ALA A 263 10.81 5.04 -13.48
CA ALA A 263 11.30 5.24 -12.12
C ALA A 263 10.28 4.79 -11.04
N MET A 264 8.98 4.88 -11.34
CA MET A 264 7.91 4.39 -10.47
C MET A 264 7.70 2.87 -10.54
N GLY A 265 8.44 2.16 -11.39
CA GLY A 265 8.31 0.72 -11.62
C GLY A 265 7.16 0.37 -12.57
N ILE A 266 6.77 1.30 -13.44
CA ILE A 266 5.72 1.14 -14.44
C ILE A 266 6.40 1.25 -15.81
N GLU A 267 6.60 0.12 -16.46
CA GLU A 267 7.32 0.06 -17.73
C GLU A 267 6.61 0.92 -18.80
N SER A 268 7.36 1.85 -19.37
CA SER A 268 6.93 2.78 -20.41
C SER A 268 8.03 2.94 -21.44
N VAL A 269 7.65 3.17 -22.69
CA VAL A 269 8.54 3.44 -23.83
C VAL A 269 7.98 4.57 -24.69
N CYS A 270 8.82 5.34 -25.35
CA CYS A 270 8.37 6.23 -26.43
C CYS A 270 8.25 5.49 -27.77
N LEU A 271 7.31 5.95 -28.61
CA LEU A 271 7.20 5.65 -30.04
C LEU A 271 7.20 6.93 -30.85
N THR A 272 7.58 6.83 -32.12
CA THR A 272 7.62 7.97 -33.04
C THR A 272 6.88 7.68 -34.35
N SER A 273 6.27 8.73 -34.89
CA SER A 273 5.82 8.84 -36.28
C SER A 273 6.72 9.80 -37.06
N SER A 274 6.33 10.16 -38.29
CA SER A 274 7.04 11.19 -39.06
C SER A 274 7.01 12.58 -38.41
N THR A 275 6.04 12.86 -37.53
CA THR A 275 5.79 14.20 -37.00
C THR A 275 5.58 14.24 -35.49
N HIS A 276 5.36 13.08 -34.84
CA HIS A 276 4.97 13.01 -33.44
C HIS A 276 5.74 11.97 -32.63
N GLN A 277 5.78 12.18 -31.31
CA GLN A 277 6.31 11.22 -30.34
C GLN A 277 5.36 11.16 -29.13
N TRP A 278 4.98 9.95 -28.74
CA TRP A 278 4.09 9.69 -27.60
C TRP A 278 4.63 8.54 -26.75
N ALA A 279 4.06 8.36 -25.55
CA ALA A 279 4.44 7.29 -24.64
C ALA A 279 3.50 6.09 -24.76
N VAL A 280 4.01 4.90 -24.45
CA VAL A 280 3.22 3.67 -24.39
C VAL A 280 3.57 2.95 -23.09
N VAL A 281 2.55 2.58 -22.33
CA VAL A 281 2.69 2.04 -20.97
C VAL A 281 2.26 0.58 -20.91
N ASN A 282 3.09 -0.27 -20.29
CA ASN A 282 2.77 -1.66 -20.05
C ASN A 282 1.85 -1.81 -18.82
N MET A 283 0.59 -2.14 -19.09
CA MET A 283 -0.38 -2.50 -18.06
C MET A 283 -0.57 -4.02 -18.07
N THR A 284 -1.15 -4.57 -17.00
CA THR A 284 -1.32 -6.04 -16.87
C THR A 284 -2.13 -6.67 -18.03
N MET A 285 -2.95 -5.88 -18.72
CA MET A 285 -3.79 -6.31 -19.85
C MET A 285 -3.17 -6.04 -21.23
N GLY A 286 -1.92 -5.57 -21.28
CA GLY A 286 -1.22 -5.18 -22.50
C GLY A 286 -0.75 -3.74 -22.47
N TRP A 287 -0.23 -3.28 -23.61
CA TRP A 287 0.30 -1.93 -23.78
C TRP A 287 -0.81 -0.96 -24.18
N TYR A 288 -0.77 0.24 -23.61
CA TYR A 288 -1.73 1.32 -23.85
C TYR A 288 -0.98 2.59 -24.22
N ASP A 289 -1.50 3.33 -25.19
CA ASP A 289 -0.93 4.62 -25.57
C ASP A 289 -1.29 5.67 -24.50
N VAL A 290 -0.34 6.58 -24.27
CA VAL A 290 -0.52 7.80 -23.47
C VAL A 290 0.06 8.96 -24.27
N ASP A 291 -0.78 9.90 -24.68
CA ASP A 291 -0.35 11.12 -25.35
C ASP A 291 -0.51 12.35 -24.46
N VAL A 292 0.49 12.57 -23.61
CA VAL A 292 0.55 13.69 -22.68
C VAL A 292 0.49 15.05 -23.39
N THR A 293 0.89 15.12 -24.67
CA THR A 293 0.88 16.39 -25.41
C THR A 293 -0.51 16.68 -25.95
N TRP A 294 -1.19 15.65 -26.47
CA TRP A 294 -2.54 15.84 -27.02
C TRP A 294 -3.62 15.91 -25.95
N ASP A 295 -3.35 15.43 -24.73
CA ASP A 295 -4.23 15.62 -23.57
C ASP A 295 -4.04 16.99 -22.89
N ASP A 296 -2.98 17.75 -23.21
CA ASP A 296 -2.76 19.13 -22.74
C ASP A 296 -3.81 20.06 -23.38
N ASP A 297 -4.78 20.48 -22.56
CA ASP A 297 -5.95 21.25 -22.97
C ASP A 297 -5.66 22.75 -23.12
N SER A 298 -4.38 23.14 -23.06
CA SER A 298 -3.87 24.51 -23.16
C SER A 298 -4.26 25.47 -22.03
N ARG A 299 -5.01 25.02 -21.03
CA ARG A 299 -5.41 25.84 -19.90
C ARG A 299 -4.38 25.65 -18.78
N ASN A 300 -4.32 26.66 -17.91
CA ASN A 300 -3.59 26.63 -16.65
C ASN A 300 -4.54 27.20 -15.58
N ASP A 301 -5.72 26.60 -15.51
CA ASP A 301 -6.80 26.95 -14.59
C ASP A 301 -6.85 25.98 -13.39
N ASN A 302 -5.84 25.09 -13.26
CA ASN A 302 -5.81 23.97 -12.31
C ASN A 302 -6.99 23.00 -12.49
N VAL A 303 -7.58 22.96 -13.69
CA VAL A 303 -8.57 21.96 -14.07
C VAL A 303 -7.87 20.92 -14.92
N ALA A 304 -8.10 19.64 -14.60
CA ALA A 304 -7.37 18.53 -15.20
C ALA A 304 -7.47 18.53 -16.74
N SER A 305 -6.31 18.24 -17.35
CA SER A 305 -6.09 17.89 -18.75
C SER A 305 -7.23 17.03 -19.32
N SER A 306 -7.43 17.04 -20.64
CA SER A 306 -8.24 16.01 -21.29
C SER A 306 -7.79 14.60 -20.86
N ALA A 307 -8.71 13.65 -20.90
CA ALA A 307 -8.42 12.22 -20.66
C ALA A 307 -8.67 11.39 -21.93
N SER A 308 -8.63 12.05 -23.10
CA SER A 308 -8.96 11.46 -24.39
C SER A 308 -7.85 10.55 -24.90
N TYR A 309 -6.62 10.75 -24.45
CA TYR A 309 -5.44 10.00 -24.87
C TYR A 309 -4.71 9.33 -23.70
N PHE A 310 -5.35 9.23 -22.53
CA PHE A 310 -4.78 8.59 -21.34
C PHE A 310 -5.14 7.10 -21.25
N LEU A 311 -4.13 6.22 -21.36
CA LEU A 311 -4.28 4.76 -21.26
C LEU A 311 -5.31 4.19 -22.25
N VAL A 312 -5.23 4.67 -23.48
CA VAL A 312 -6.11 4.30 -24.60
C VAL A 312 -5.54 3.12 -25.40
N PRO A 313 -6.37 2.41 -26.19
CA PRO A 313 -5.90 1.55 -27.27
C PRO A 313 -4.98 2.29 -28.24
N ALA A 314 -4.42 1.56 -29.21
CA ALA A 314 -3.61 2.18 -30.26
C ALA A 314 -4.31 3.42 -30.87
N ILE A 315 -3.68 4.59 -30.77
CA ILE A 315 -4.21 5.83 -31.33
C ILE A 315 -4.13 5.74 -32.86
N GLY A 316 -5.25 6.01 -33.52
CA GLY A 316 -5.33 6.06 -34.98
C GLY A 316 -5.00 7.45 -35.51
N GLY A 317 -4.57 7.53 -36.78
CA GLY A 317 -4.23 8.80 -37.41
C GLY A 317 -2.87 8.76 -38.09
N ARG A 318 -2.54 9.81 -38.86
CA ARG A 318 -1.24 9.91 -39.52
C ARG A 318 -0.13 10.17 -38.50
N GLU A 319 -0.44 10.95 -37.48
CA GLU A 319 0.44 11.42 -36.42
C GLU A 319 0.84 10.30 -35.45
N HIS A 320 0.05 9.22 -35.33
CA HIS A 320 0.37 8.02 -34.53
C HIS A 320 0.72 6.80 -35.39
N SER A 321 1.01 7.03 -36.67
CA SER A 321 1.49 5.98 -37.57
C SER A 321 2.95 5.66 -37.28
N VAL A 322 3.17 4.55 -36.58
CA VAL A 322 4.49 4.08 -36.15
C VAL A 322 5.41 3.84 -37.36
N GLN A 323 6.62 4.41 -37.31
CA GLN A 323 7.62 4.29 -38.38
C GLN A 323 8.18 2.86 -38.56
N SER A 324 8.73 2.56 -39.74
CA SER A 324 9.28 1.23 -40.08
C SER A 324 10.44 0.78 -39.20
N MET A 325 11.19 1.71 -38.59
CA MET A 325 12.26 1.41 -37.62
C MET A 325 11.77 0.60 -36.42
N TRP A 326 10.46 0.65 -36.14
CA TRP A 326 9.82 -0.06 -35.05
C TRP A 326 9.29 -1.46 -35.44
N ASN A 327 9.43 -1.88 -36.70
CA ASN A 327 8.93 -3.17 -37.17
C ASN A 327 9.55 -4.32 -36.34
N GLY A 328 8.68 -5.12 -35.70
CA GLY A 328 9.09 -6.20 -34.79
C GLY A 328 9.57 -5.73 -33.40
N LEU A 329 9.68 -4.42 -33.16
CA LEU A 329 10.16 -3.84 -31.90
C LEU A 329 9.06 -3.15 -31.11
N ALA A 330 8.15 -2.39 -31.74
CA ALA A 330 7.08 -1.70 -31.04
C ALA A 330 6.24 -2.67 -30.20
N PRO A 331 5.84 -2.29 -28.97
CA PRO A 331 4.91 -3.10 -28.20
C PRO A 331 3.57 -3.25 -28.93
N THR A 332 2.96 -4.43 -28.81
CA THR A 332 1.59 -4.66 -29.31
C THR A 332 0.60 -3.99 -28.37
N ARG A 333 -0.08 -2.96 -28.88
CA ARG A 333 -1.11 -2.24 -28.14
C ARG A 333 -2.38 -3.09 -28.00
N ASN A 334 -3.07 -2.93 -26.87
CA ASN A 334 -4.42 -3.46 -26.70
C ASN A 334 -5.37 -2.75 -27.68
N GLY A 335 -6.31 -3.48 -28.28
CA GLY A 335 -7.19 -2.95 -29.35
C GLY A 335 -8.65 -2.74 -28.95
N SER A 336 -9.05 -3.00 -27.70
CA SER A 336 -10.48 -3.16 -27.37
C SER A 336 -11.13 -1.96 -26.66
N SER A 337 -10.46 -1.33 -25.70
CA SER A 337 -11.00 -0.18 -24.94
C SER A 337 -9.93 0.45 -24.03
N VAL A 338 -10.21 1.64 -23.48
CA VAL A 338 -9.37 2.27 -22.45
C VAL A 338 -9.19 1.35 -21.24
N PHE A 339 -8.00 1.37 -20.61
CA PHE A 339 -7.63 0.41 -19.56
C PHE A 339 -8.66 0.34 -18.41
N TYR A 340 -9.17 1.49 -17.99
CA TYR A 340 -10.08 1.64 -16.85
C TYR A 340 -11.57 1.50 -17.19
N ALA A 341 -11.94 1.26 -18.45
CA ALA A 341 -13.34 1.15 -18.88
C ALA A 341 -14.19 0.21 -17.97
N PRO A 342 -13.65 -0.91 -17.46
CA PRO A 342 -14.48 -1.83 -16.66
C PRO A 342 -14.69 -1.43 -15.20
N VAL A 343 -14.17 -0.28 -14.78
CA VAL A 343 -14.51 0.30 -13.47
C VAL A 343 -15.02 1.73 -13.57
N TYR A 344 -14.92 2.35 -14.75
CA TYR A 344 -15.28 3.74 -14.98
C TYR A 344 -15.64 3.98 -16.45
N SER A 345 -16.73 4.70 -16.67
CA SER A 345 -16.90 5.52 -17.86
C SER A 345 -17.42 6.90 -17.46
N PHE A 346 -17.11 7.93 -18.26
CA PHE A 346 -17.57 9.29 -18.01
C PHE A 346 -19.09 9.34 -17.81
N SER A 347 -19.84 8.83 -18.80
CA SER A 347 -21.31 8.86 -18.79
C SER A 347 -21.95 8.07 -17.63
N SER A 348 -21.37 6.93 -17.23
CA SER A 348 -21.86 6.17 -16.08
C SER A 348 -21.55 6.90 -14.77
N TYR A 349 -20.33 7.42 -14.62
CA TYR A 349 -19.91 8.06 -13.38
C TYR A 349 -20.72 9.31 -13.08
N GLU A 350 -20.95 10.17 -14.08
CA GLU A 350 -21.84 11.34 -13.93
C GLU A 350 -23.27 10.94 -13.56
N ARG A 351 -23.81 9.91 -14.21
CA ARG A 351 -25.16 9.40 -13.93
C ARG A 351 -25.32 8.90 -12.50
N TYR A 352 -24.32 8.19 -11.98
CA TYR A 352 -24.34 7.69 -10.61
C TYR A 352 -24.01 8.76 -9.57
N ASN A 353 -23.35 9.85 -9.96
CA ASN A 353 -22.80 10.87 -9.07
C ASN A 353 -23.16 12.28 -9.58
N VAL A 354 -24.44 12.63 -9.46
CA VAL A 354 -25.01 13.89 -9.98
C VAL A 354 -24.33 15.13 -9.38
N ASP A 355 -23.80 15.04 -8.16
CA ASP A 355 -23.02 16.10 -7.53
C ASP A 355 -21.71 16.40 -8.29
N VAL A 356 -21.03 15.37 -8.79
CA VAL A 356 -19.83 15.50 -9.62
C VAL A 356 -20.19 16.10 -10.98
N ALA A 357 -21.27 15.62 -11.60
CA ALA A 357 -21.76 16.17 -12.87
C ALA A 357 -22.10 17.67 -12.76
N ASN A 358 -22.74 18.07 -11.67
CA ASN A 358 -23.04 19.49 -11.40
C ASN A 358 -21.79 20.33 -11.14
N ALA A 359 -20.74 19.73 -10.55
CA ALA A 359 -19.52 20.45 -10.19
C ALA A 359 -18.58 20.68 -11.38
N TYR A 360 -18.47 19.70 -12.28
CA TYR A 360 -17.47 19.70 -13.35
C TYR A 360 -18.06 19.75 -14.77
N GLY A 361 -19.37 19.53 -14.92
CA GLY A 361 -20.04 19.47 -16.22
C GLY A 361 -19.38 18.49 -17.17
N TRP A 362 -19.27 18.87 -18.44
CA TRP A 362 -18.73 18.02 -19.52
C TRP A 362 -17.19 17.93 -19.56
N ASN A 363 -16.50 18.29 -18.48
CA ASN A 363 -15.04 18.15 -18.43
C ASN A 363 -14.66 16.71 -18.07
N GLU A 364 -14.43 15.88 -19.09
CA GLU A 364 -14.11 14.46 -18.90
C GLU A 364 -12.85 14.24 -18.05
N GLY A 365 -11.82 15.08 -18.24
CA GLY A 365 -10.58 15.05 -17.47
C GLY A 365 -10.81 15.27 -15.98
N ALA A 366 -11.52 16.33 -15.62
CA ALA A 366 -11.82 16.68 -14.24
C ALA A 366 -12.72 15.61 -13.56
N VAL A 367 -13.66 15.04 -14.32
CA VAL A 367 -14.53 13.97 -13.82
C VAL A 367 -13.76 12.66 -13.59
N LEU A 368 -12.82 12.31 -14.49
CA LEU A 368 -11.91 11.18 -14.29
C LEU A 368 -11.00 11.40 -13.08
N ASP A 369 -10.41 12.58 -12.96
CA ASP A 369 -9.56 12.94 -11.82
C ASP A 369 -10.31 12.87 -10.50
N HIS A 370 -11.55 13.36 -10.46
CA HIS A 370 -12.41 13.19 -9.30
C HIS A 370 -12.58 11.70 -8.98
N PHE A 371 -12.92 10.86 -9.96
CA PHE A 371 -13.05 9.43 -9.73
C PHE A 371 -11.77 8.80 -9.17
N LEU A 372 -10.62 9.05 -9.81
CA LEU A 372 -9.34 8.45 -9.43
C LEU A 372 -8.86 8.92 -8.06
N PHE A 373 -8.96 10.21 -7.75
CA PHE A 373 -8.36 10.78 -6.54
C PHE A 373 -9.32 10.88 -5.34
N ASN A 374 -10.63 10.91 -5.59
CA ASN A 374 -11.67 11.01 -4.54
C ASN A 374 -12.63 9.81 -4.61
N GLY A 375 -13.27 9.59 -5.76
CA GLY A 375 -14.35 8.62 -5.94
C GLY A 375 -13.99 7.19 -5.56
N MET A 376 -12.77 6.73 -5.87
CA MET A 376 -12.30 5.41 -5.45
C MET A 376 -12.26 5.25 -3.92
N ASN A 377 -11.80 6.29 -3.19
CA ASN A 377 -11.77 6.28 -1.73
C ASN A 377 -13.16 6.44 -1.12
N GLU A 378 -14.01 7.23 -1.76
CA GLU A 378 -15.42 7.44 -1.40
C GLU A 378 -16.32 6.25 -1.76
N GLN A 379 -15.76 5.21 -2.41
CA GLN A 379 -16.45 4.01 -2.82
C GLN A 379 -17.59 4.29 -3.81
N ARG A 380 -17.38 5.29 -4.69
CA ARG A 380 -18.35 5.67 -5.71
C ARG A 380 -18.38 4.67 -6.84
N MET A 381 -19.58 4.46 -7.37
CA MET A 381 -19.82 3.59 -8.52
C MET A 381 -19.37 4.31 -9.79
N GLY A 382 -18.36 3.75 -10.47
CA GLY A 382 -17.83 4.26 -11.74
C GLY A 382 -18.47 3.63 -12.97
N GLU A 383 -18.81 2.34 -12.89
CA GLU A 383 -19.39 1.59 -14.00
C GLU A 383 -20.20 0.40 -13.48
N ALA A 384 -21.27 0.00 -14.18
CA ALA A 384 -22.17 -1.09 -13.76
C ALA A 384 -21.47 -2.44 -13.56
N SER A 385 -20.31 -2.62 -14.20
CA SER A 385 -19.53 -3.86 -14.15
C SER A 385 -18.66 -4.02 -12.89
N PHE A 386 -18.56 -2.99 -12.03
CA PHE A 386 -17.75 -3.05 -10.82
C PHE A 386 -18.30 -2.18 -9.68
N ASP A 387 -18.74 -2.83 -8.59
CA ASP A 387 -19.03 -2.19 -7.31
C ASP A 387 -17.95 -2.57 -6.28
N VAL A 388 -17.15 -1.59 -5.85
CA VAL A 388 -16.05 -1.83 -4.91
C VAL A 388 -16.51 -2.34 -3.55
N LYS A 389 -17.73 -1.98 -3.12
CA LYS A 389 -18.30 -2.44 -1.84
C LYS A 389 -18.60 -3.92 -1.93
N ILE A 390 -19.24 -4.35 -3.02
CA ILE A 390 -19.51 -5.77 -3.29
C ILE A 390 -18.19 -6.54 -3.44
N TYR A 391 -17.25 -6.03 -4.22
CA TYR A 391 -15.98 -6.69 -4.47
C TYR A 391 -15.17 -6.87 -3.18
N ARG A 392 -15.08 -5.84 -2.35
CA ARG A 392 -14.46 -5.92 -1.01
C ARG A 392 -15.21 -6.92 -0.12
N GLN A 393 -16.53 -6.95 -0.16
CA GLN A 393 -17.34 -7.85 0.67
C GLN A 393 -17.18 -9.32 0.28
N ASN A 394 -17.03 -9.62 -1.01
CA ASN A 394 -16.90 -10.98 -1.52
C ASN A 394 -15.56 -11.63 -1.17
N TYR A 395 -14.46 -10.88 -1.13
CA TYR A 395 -13.11 -11.46 -1.13
C TYR A 395 -12.30 -11.18 0.15
N SER A 396 -12.18 -12.20 1.00
CA SER A 396 -11.50 -12.09 2.31
C SER A 396 -9.98 -11.92 2.21
N ASP A 397 -9.37 -12.50 1.18
CA ASP A 397 -7.97 -12.33 0.82
C ASP A 397 -7.66 -10.87 0.49
N LEU A 398 -8.53 -10.20 -0.27
CA LEU A 398 -8.36 -8.78 -0.59
C LEU A 398 -8.58 -7.89 0.63
N ARG A 399 -9.55 -8.21 1.50
CA ARG A 399 -9.70 -7.49 2.78
C ARG A 399 -8.45 -7.61 3.65
N LYS A 400 -7.85 -8.80 3.73
CA LYS A 400 -6.60 -9.02 4.47
C LYS A 400 -5.43 -8.24 3.86
N ALA A 401 -5.36 -8.17 2.53
CA ALA A 401 -4.26 -7.50 1.82
C ALA A 401 -4.39 -5.98 1.81
N PHE A 402 -5.59 -5.44 1.61
CA PHE A 402 -5.82 -4.02 1.30
C PHE A 402 -6.54 -3.25 2.41
N GLY A 403 -7.25 -3.94 3.32
CA GLY A 403 -8.03 -3.30 4.37
C GLY A 403 -9.05 -2.30 3.78
N ASN A 404 -8.88 -1.02 4.13
CA ASN A 404 -9.73 0.09 3.67
C ASN A 404 -9.06 0.94 2.58
N ASN A 405 -7.98 0.47 1.97
CA ASN A 405 -7.39 1.11 0.80
C ASN A 405 -8.20 0.72 -0.46
N TYR A 406 -9.36 1.36 -0.62
CA TYR A 406 -10.30 1.08 -1.71
C TYR A 406 -9.68 1.17 -3.12
N PRO A 407 -8.80 2.13 -3.45
CA PRO A 407 -8.12 2.16 -4.75
C PRO A 407 -7.43 0.84 -5.14
N LEU A 408 -6.84 0.11 -4.19
CA LEU A 408 -6.19 -1.18 -4.48
C LEU A 408 -7.19 -2.27 -4.92
N TYR A 409 -8.46 -2.18 -4.53
CA TYR A 409 -9.50 -3.09 -5.02
C TYR A 409 -9.84 -2.83 -6.49
N TYR A 410 -9.89 -1.55 -6.90
CA TYR A 410 -10.07 -1.17 -8.31
C TYR A 410 -8.87 -1.66 -9.14
N GLU A 411 -7.64 -1.41 -8.69
CA GLU A 411 -6.43 -1.89 -9.36
C GLU A 411 -6.37 -3.41 -9.46
N HIS A 412 -6.71 -4.12 -8.38
CA HIS A 412 -6.78 -5.58 -8.38
C HIS A 412 -7.79 -6.10 -9.40
N PHE A 413 -8.99 -5.52 -9.45
CA PHE A 413 -10.00 -5.94 -10.42
C PHE A 413 -9.55 -5.70 -11.87
N LEU A 414 -8.96 -4.54 -12.14
CA LEU A 414 -8.42 -4.20 -13.45
C LEU A 414 -7.27 -5.13 -13.86
N CYS A 415 -6.37 -5.49 -12.96
CA CYS A 415 -5.18 -6.28 -13.30
C CYS A 415 -5.39 -7.80 -13.25
N PHE A 416 -6.22 -8.28 -12.32
CA PHE A 416 -6.31 -9.69 -11.97
C PHE A 416 -7.75 -10.19 -11.86
N GLY A 417 -8.60 -9.47 -11.13
CA GLY A 417 -9.94 -9.92 -10.74
C GLY A 417 -10.82 -10.42 -11.88
N ARG A 418 -10.79 -9.71 -13.03
CA ARG A 418 -11.53 -10.12 -14.23
C ARG A 418 -11.05 -11.46 -14.79
N ARG A 419 -9.73 -11.66 -14.86
CA ARG A 419 -9.11 -12.91 -15.35
C ARG A 419 -9.33 -14.07 -14.39
N GLU A 420 -9.41 -13.78 -13.10
CA GLU A 420 -9.72 -14.75 -12.04
C GLU A 420 -11.22 -15.11 -11.98
N GLY A 421 -12.07 -14.45 -12.77
CA GLY A 421 -13.51 -14.67 -12.76
C GLY A 421 -14.19 -14.16 -11.47
N ARG A 422 -13.58 -13.19 -10.78
CA ARG A 422 -14.13 -12.65 -9.53
C ARG A 422 -15.38 -11.80 -9.78
N ASN A 423 -16.44 -12.08 -9.02
CA ASN A 423 -17.71 -11.36 -9.04
C ASN A 423 -17.61 -10.03 -8.28
N ALA A 424 -17.83 -8.92 -9.00
CA ALA A 424 -17.82 -7.57 -8.47
C ALA A 424 -19.19 -6.87 -8.49
N THR A 425 -20.26 -7.59 -8.83
CA THR A 425 -21.59 -7.00 -9.08
C THR A 425 -22.71 -7.64 -8.25
N SER A 426 -22.46 -8.79 -7.63
CA SER A 426 -23.42 -9.44 -6.73
C SER A 426 -22.71 -10.13 -5.57
N LEU A 427 -23.38 -10.19 -4.42
CA LEU A 427 -22.87 -10.87 -3.24
C LEU A 427 -22.86 -12.39 -3.45
N ILE A 428 -21.75 -13.02 -3.08
CA ILE A 428 -21.61 -14.48 -3.04
C ILE A 428 -21.50 -14.96 -1.59
N PRO A 429 -21.77 -16.25 -1.28
CA PRO A 429 -21.54 -16.81 0.04
C PRO A 429 -20.12 -16.51 0.53
N ARG A 430 -20.02 -15.81 1.65
CA ARG A 430 -18.78 -15.18 2.10
C ARG A 430 -18.03 -16.08 3.08
N GLU A 431 -16.73 -16.28 2.83
CA GLU A 431 -15.79 -16.69 3.87
C GLU A 431 -15.51 -15.51 4.81
N LYS A 432 -15.82 -15.70 6.10
CA LYS A 432 -15.57 -14.71 7.14
C LYS A 432 -14.19 -14.91 7.74
N VAL A 433 -13.55 -13.82 8.16
CA VAL A 433 -12.20 -13.89 8.77
C VAL A 433 -12.28 -14.37 10.22
N THR A 434 -11.61 -15.49 10.52
CA THR A 434 -11.48 -16.04 11.90
C THR A 434 -10.04 -16.15 12.38
N SER A 435 -9.06 -15.77 11.55
CA SER A 435 -7.64 -15.92 11.88
C SER A 435 -6.88 -14.60 11.79
N VAL A 436 -6.01 -14.35 12.77
CA VAL A 436 -5.11 -13.19 12.83
C VAL A 436 -3.82 -13.58 13.55
N GLY A 437 -2.67 -13.09 13.08
CA GLY A 437 -1.37 -13.37 13.71
C GLY A 437 -1.00 -14.86 13.70
N GLY A 438 -1.45 -15.63 12.69
CA GLY A 438 -1.20 -17.08 12.59
C GLY A 438 -2.05 -17.96 13.51
N VAL A 439 -2.98 -17.39 14.27
CA VAL A 439 -3.88 -18.15 15.16
C VAL A 439 -5.28 -18.16 14.58
N ASP A 440 -5.90 -19.34 14.50
CA ASP A 440 -7.31 -19.49 14.15
C ASP A 440 -8.19 -19.49 15.41
N TYR A 441 -9.09 -18.50 15.50
CA TYR A 441 -10.00 -18.31 16.63
C TYR A 441 -11.35 -18.98 16.42
N SER A 442 -11.57 -19.69 15.31
CA SER A 442 -12.85 -20.33 14.95
C SER A 442 -13.47 -21.21 16.05
N ALA A 443 -12.64 -21.77 16.95
CA ALA A 443 -13.06 -22.57 18.10
C ALA A 443 -13.79 -21.77 19.19
N VAL A 444 -13.54 -20.46 19.29
CA VAL A 444 -14.11 -19.57 20.33
C VAL A 444 -14.78 -18.32 19.77
N TYR A 445 -14.73 -18.14 18.44
CA TYR A 445 -15.19 -16.94 17.73
C TYR A 445 -16.02 -17.34 16.50
N ASN A 446 -17.21 -16.76 16.39
CA ASN A 446 -18.03 -16.75 15.19
C ASN A 446 -18.40 -15.28 14.89
N PRO A 447 -17.98 -14.72 13.74
CA PRO A 447 -18.19 -13.31 13.40
C PRO A 447 -19.65 -12.88 13.48
N ASP A 448 -20.57 -13.66 12.92
CA ASP A 448 -21.98 -13.30 12.87
C ASP A 448 -22.62 -13.37 14.27
N TYR A 449 -22.28 -14.40 15.06
CA TYR A 449 -22.72 -14.48 16.46
C TYR A 449 -22.20 -13.31 17.27
N TYR A 450 -20.91 -12.99 17.15
CA TYR A 450 -20.29 -11.93 17.92
C TYR A 450 -20.87 -10.56 17.56
N LEU A 451 -21.04 -10.27 16.26
CA LEU A 451 -21.67 -9.04 15.81
C LEU A 451 -23.15 -8.97 16.25
N ASN A 452 -23.88 -10.09 16.17
CA ASN A 452 -25.30 -10.12 16.48
C ASN A 452 -25.61 -9.91 17.96
N ASN A 453 -24.75 -10.40 18.84
CA ASN A 453 -24.91 -10.28 20.29
C ASN A 453 -24.28 -9.01 20.88
N ASN A 454 -23.60 -8.19 20.06
CA ASN A 454 -22.92 -6.98 20.51
C ASN A 454 -23.30 -5.77 19.64
N PRO A 455 -24.42 -5.08 19.95
CA PRO A 455 -24.93 -3.95 19.16
C PRO A 455 -23.95 -2.77 19.03
N ASP A 456 -23.08 -2.58 20.03
CA ASP A 456 -21.98 -1.62 20.01
C ASP A 456 -20.98 -1.92 18.90
N LEU A 457 -20.61 -3.20 18.72
CA LEU A 457 -19.68 -3.62 17.68
C LEU A 457 -20.29 -3.52 16.29
N ARG A 458 -21.60 -3.82 16.16
CA ARG A 458 -22.33 -3.62 14.90
C ARG A 458 -22.30 -2.16 14.45
N ARG A 459 -22.49 -1.23 15.39
CA ARG A 459 -22.41 0.21 15.12
C ARG A 459 -20.98 0.66 14.78
N ALA A 460 -19.98 0.08 15.44
CA ALA A 460 -18.57 0.46 15.27
C ALA A 460 -17.94 -0.10 13.98
N PHE A 461 -18.24 -1.35 13.62
CA PHE A 461 -17.50 -2.08 12.59
C PHE A 461 -18.32 -2.50 11.37
N GLY A 462 -19.66 -2.50 11.44
CA GLY A 462 -20.50 -2.88 10.31
C GLY A 462 -20.14 -4.26 9.73
N ASP A 463 -19.68 -4.30 8.48
CA ASP A 463 -19.29 -5.49 7.73
C ASP A 463 -17.76 -5.81 7.76
N ASP A 464 -16.99 -5.05 8.55
CA ASP A 464 -15.55 -5.22 8.72
C ASP A 464 -15.23 -6.36 9.70
N ASP A 465 -15.19 -7.58 9.18
CA ASP A 465 -14.88 -8.78 9.96
C ASP A 465 -13.43 -8.84 10.47
N ILE A 466 -12.51 -8.10 9.85
CA ILE A 466 -11.12 -8.00 10.30
C ILE A 466 -11.06 -7.12 11.55
N ALA A 467 -11.66 -5.93 11.50
CA ALA A 467 -11.75 -5.05 12.67
C ALA A 467 -12.49 -5.73 13.82
N LEU A 468 -13.56 -6.47 13.51
CA LEU A 468 -14.32 -7.25 14.48
C LEU A 468 -13.47 -8.33 15.17
N LEU A 469 -12.67 -9.10 14.40
CA LEU A 469 -11.76 -10.10 14.95
C LEU A 469 -10.66 -9.45 15.79
N ASN A 470 -10.05 -8.37 15.29
CA ASN A 470 -9.03 -7.62 16.04
C ASN A 470 -9.57 -7.10 17.37
N HIS A 471 -10.82 -6.60 17.39
CA HIS A 471 -11.49 -6.21 18.62
C HIS A 471 -11.68 -7.40 19.57
N PHE A 472 -12.16 -8.55 19.07
CA PHE A 472 -12.33 -9.73 19.92
C PHE A 472 -11.01 -10.14 20.60
N VAL A 473 -9.92 -10.21 19.84
CA VAL A 473 -8.61 -10.61 20.34
C VAL A 473 -8.02 -9.58 21.31
N ALA A 474 -8.13 -8.29 20.99
CA ALA A 474 -7.54 -7.23 21.80
C ALA A 474 -8.37 -6.90 23.05
N PHE A 475 -9.70 -6.94 22.98
CA PHE A 475 -10.60 -6.45 24.03
C PHE A 475 -11.63 -7.50 24.44
N GLY A 476 -12.34 -8.10 23.49
CA GLY A 476 -13.43 -9.04 23.76
C GLY A 476 -13.06 -10.18 24.69
N MET A 477 -11.87 -10.77 24.51
CA MET A 477 -11.36 -11.84 25.38
C MET A 477 -11.05 -11.37 26.82
N ARG A 478 -10.61 -10.12 27.02
CA ARG A 478 -10.37 -9.53 28.35
C ARG A 478 -11.67 -9.16 29.04
N GLU A 479 -12.64 -8.69 28.27
CA GLU A 479 -13.99 -8.34 28.73
C GLU A 479 -14.86 -9.58 29.03
N GLY A 480 -14.41 -10.77 28.64
CA GLY A 480 -15.16 -12.01 28.81
C GLY A 480 -16.36 -12.14 27.87
N ARG A 481 -16.35 -11.43 26.74
CA ARG A 481 -17.46 -11.47 25.78
C ARG A 481 -17.59 -12.86 25.15
N GLN A 482 -18.83 -13.33 25.07
CA GLN A 482 -19.15 -14.56 24.34
C GLN A 482 -19.19 -14.26 22.84
N ALA A 483 -18.27 -14.84 22.08
CA ALA A 483 -18.19 -14.67 20.63
C ALA A 483 -18.63 -15.90 19.83
N LYS A 484 -19.03 -16.98 20.52
CA LYS A 484 -19.53 -18.20 19.90
C LYS A 484 -20.56 -18.85 20.81
N ILE A 485 -21.64 -19.38 20.23
CA ILE A 485 -22.77 -19.94 20.99
C ILE A 485 -22.35 -21.13 21.88
N ASP A 486 -21.43 -21.97 21.40
CA ASP A 486 -20.93 -23.18 22.03
C ASP A 486 -19.65 -22.95 22.86
N PHE A 487 -19.24 -21.70 23.09
CA PHE A 487 -18.11 -21.39 23.95
C PHE A 487 -18.40 -20.18 24.85
N ASN A 488 -18.56 -20.42 26.15
CA ASN A 488 -18.67 -19.36 27.16
C ASN A 488 -17.45 -19.43 28.11
N VAL A 489 -16.62 -18.39 28.12
CA VAL A 489 -15.38 -18.38 28.92
C VAL A 489 -15.63 -18.44 30.43
N ILE A 490 -16.77 -17.90 30.90
CA ILE A 490 -17.14 -17.94 32.32
C ILE A 490 -17.50 -19.35 32.72
N SER A 491 -18.31 -20.05 31.92
CA SER A 491 -18.58 -21.48 32.11
C SER A 491 -17.30 -22.30 32.10
N TYR A 492 -16.44 -22.09 31.11
CA TYR A 492 -15.18 -22.79 30.99
C TYR A 492 -14.26 -22.56 32.20
N LYS A 493 -14.14 -21.32 32.69
CA LYS A 493 -13.40 -21.00 33.91
C LYS A 493 -14.01 -21.68 35.14
N ASN A 494 -15.33 -21.58 35.29
CA ASN A 494 -16.04 -22.07 36.46
C ASN A 494 -16.08 -23.60 36.54
N GLU A 495 -16.00 -24.30 35.42
CA GLU A 495 -16.04 -25.76 35.36
C GLU A 495 -14.71 -26.42 35.74
N TYR A 496 -13.56 -25.80 35.44
CA TYR A 496 -12.25 -26.45 35.53
C TYR A 496 -11.32 -25.87 36.63
N PRO A 497 -11.18 -26.57 37.79
CA PRO A 497 -10.33 -26.12 38.89
C PRO A 497 -8.84 -26.03 38.54
N ASP A 498 -8.35 -26.91 37.65
CA ASP A 498 -6.96 -26.88 37.18
C ASP A 498 -6.64 -25.59 36.43
N LEU A 499 -7.57 -25.12 35.58
CA LEU A 499 -7.41 -23.86 34.86
C LEU A 499 -7.53 -22.65 35.80
N ARG A 500 -8.44 -22.69 36.80
CA ARG A 500 -8.50 -21.64 37.82
C ARG A 500 -7.21 -21.49 38.61
N ARG A 501 -6.60 -22.60 39.00
CA ARG A 501 -5.28 -22.58 39.66
C ARG A 501 -4.18 -22.02 38.75
N ALA A 502 -4.19 -22.36 37.46
CA ALA A 502 -3.15 -21.95 36.51
C ALA A 502 -3.30 -20.49 36.03
N PHE A 503 -4.53 -20.06 35.74
CA PHE A 503 -4.81 -18.81 35.01
C PHE A 503 -5.47 -17.75 35.89
N LYS A 504 -6.02 -18.13 37.05
CA LYS A 504 -6.72 -17.22 37.96
C LYS A 504 -7.79 -16.43 37.21
N ASN A 505 -7.71 -15.10 37.22
CA ASN A 505 -8.66 -14.21 36.54
C ASN A 505 -8.24 -13.77 35.12
N ASP A 506 -7.16 -14.33 34.56
CA ASP A 506 -6.69 -14.03 33.20
C ASP A 506 -7.59 -14.72 32.15
N LEU A 507 -8.75 -14.12 31.87
CA LEU A 507 -9.72 -14.63 30.89
C LEU A 507 -9.08 -14.96 29.52
N PRO A 508 -8.21 -14.10 28.94
CA PRO A 508 -7.52 -14.43 27.69
C PRO A 508 -6.80 -15.78 27.68
N ARG A 509 -6.22 -16.23 28.80
CA ARG A 509 -5.57 -17.56 28.87
C ARG A 509 -6.56 -18.72 28.72
N TYR A 510 -7.79 -18.58 29.20
CA TYR A 510 -8.83 -19.61 29.06
C TYR A 510 -9.25 -19.81 27.60
N TYR A 511 -9.47 -18.72 26.85
CA TYR A 511 -9.73 -18.79 25.40
C TYR A 511 -8.55 -19.46 24.67
N LYS A 512 -7.31 -19.00 24.93
CA LYS A 512 -6.10 -19.56 24.30
C LYS A 512 -5.92 -21.04 24.63
N HIS A 513 -6.20 -21.43 25.88
CA HIS A 513 -6.16 -22.83 26.29
C HIS A 513 -7.17 -23.67 25.52
N TYR A 514 -8.41 -23.20 25.36
CA TYR A 514 -9.42 -23.97 24.61
C TYR A 514 -9.05 -24.14 23.14
N ILE A 515 -8.56 -23.08 22.49
CA ILE A 515 -8.04 -23.11 21.10
C ILE A 515 -6.92 -24.13 20.96
N SER A 516 -5.94 -24.09 21.88
CA SER A 516 -4.73 -24.90 21.76
C SER A 516 -4.89 -26.33 22.26
N ASN A 517 -5.73 -26.59 23.26
CA ASN A 517 -5.81 -27.87 23.98
C ASN A 517 -7.25 -28.29 24.30
N GLY A 518 -8.03 -27.41 24.94
CA GLY A 518 -9.32 -27.76 25.54
C GLY A 518 -10.32 -28.42 24.59
N LYS A 519 -10.33 -28.02 23.31
CA LYS A 519 -11.16 -28.67 22.28
C LYS A 519 -10.75 -30.13 22.04
N ARG A 520 -9.45 -30.43 22.02
CA ARG A 520 -8.91 -31.81 21.85
C ARG A 520 -9.12 -32.66 23.10
N GLU A 521 -9.15 -32.02 24.27
CA GLU A 521 -9.43 -32.66 25.55
C GLU A 521 -10.94 -32.93 25.76
N ASN A 522 -11.80 -32.56 24.80
CA ASN A 522 -13.26 -32.65 24.91
C ASN A 522 -13.83 -31.93 26.15
N ARG A 523 -13.19 -30.83 26.56
CA ARG A 523 -13.70 -30.04 27.68
C ARG A 523 -15.00 -29.34 27.30
N HIS A 524 -16.00 -29.48 28.15
CA HIS A 524 -17.27 -28.76 28.13
C HIS A 524 -17.09 -27.26 28.39
N THR A 525 -17.95 -26.41 27.82
CA THR A 525 -17.69 -24.96 27.68
C THR A 525 -18.89 -24.06 27.97
N THR A 526 -20.03 -24.62 28.39
CA THR A 526 -21.30 -23.89 28.61
C THR A 526 -22.00 -24.38 29.88
N GLY A 527 -23.04 -23.68 30.35
CA GLY A 527 -23.94 -24.18 31.39
C GLY A 527 -23.38 -24.21 32.82
N LYS A 528 -22.25 -23.53 33.08
CA LYS A 528 -21.66 -23.32 34.42
C LYS A 528 -21.44 -21.83 34.70
N GLU A 529 -22.21 -20.95 34.06
CA GLU A 529 -22.14 -19.51 34.25
C GLU A 529 -22.56 -19.10 35.66
N ASP A 530 -23.38 -19.93 36.32
CA ASP A 530 -24.03 -19.64 37.60
C ASP A 530 -23.29 -20.17 38.83
N ARG A 531 -22.36 -21.12 38.68
CA ARG A 531 -21.73 -21.86 39.79
C ARG A 531 -20.28 -22.27 39.52
N ILE A 532 -19.47 -22.40 40.56
CA ILE A 532 -18.13 -22.98 40.51
C ILE A 532 -18.20 -24.49 40.73
N VAL A 533 -17.58 -25.27 39.84
CA VAL A 533 -17.42 -26.71 39.98
C VAL A 533 -16.05 -27.00 40.61
N GLY A 534 -16.02 -27.83 41.65
CA GLY A 534 -14.78 -28.20 42.34
C GLY A 534 -14.06 -26.99 42.96
N GLY A 535 -14.80 -26.11 43.64
CA GLY A 535 -14.27 -24.91 44.27
C GLY A 535 -13.18 -25.19 45.29
N MET A 536 -12.24 -24.27 45.42
CA MET A 536 -11.15 -24.36 46.39
C MET A 536 -11.68 -24.44 47.83
N THR A 537 -11.28 -25.47 48.58
CA THR A 537 -11.56 -25.60 50.02
C THR A 537 -10.30 -25.62 50.88
N VAL A 538 -9.13 -25.77 50.26
CA VAL A 538 -7.84 -25.87 50.95
C VAL A 538 -7.09 -24.56 50.82
N LEU A 539 -6.71 -23.95 51.95
CA LEU A 539 -5.85 -22.76 52.00
C LEU A 539 -4.71 -23.01 52.99
N ASP A 540 -3.47 -22.70 52.60
CA ASP A 540 -2.26 -22.87 53.43
C ASP A 540 -2.14 -24.27 54.08
N GLY A 541 -2.50 -25.31 53.33
CA GLY A 541 -2.42 -26.72 53.77
C GLY A 541 -3.58 -27.19 54.66
N ARG A 542 -4.56 -26.32 54.97
CA ARG A 542 -5.73 -26.67 55.78
C ARG A 542 -6.98 -26.79 54.91
N ASP A 543 -7.71 -27.89 55.05
CA ASP A 543 -9.02 -28.08 54.41
C ASP A 543 -10.15 -27.49 55.26
N TYR A 544 -10.92 -26.59 54.64
CA TYR A 544 -12.08 -25.91 55.22
C TYR A 544 -13.41 -26.50 54.73
N SER A 545 -13.39 -27.57 53.93
CA SER A 545 -14.57 -28.16 53.28
C SER A 545 -15.72 -28.49 54.24
N ALA A 546 -15.43 -28.76 55.53
CA ALA A 546 -16.47 -29.07 56.51
C ALA A 546 -17.32 -27.86 56.94
N VAL A 547 -16.81 -26.63 56.78
CA VAL A 547 -17.47 -25.39 57.21
C VAL A 547 -17.65 -24.37 56.07
N TYR A 548 -17.13 -24.68 54.89
CA TYR A 548 -17.10 -23.80 53.73
C TYR A 548 -17.58 -24.53 52.46
N ASP A 549 -18.49 -23.90 51.73
CA ASP A 549 -18.82 -24.21 50.34
C ASP A 549 -18.79 -22.90 49.53
N VAL A 550 -18.02 -22.86 48.45
CA VAL A 550 -17.80 -21.62 47.68
C VAL A 550 -19.09 -21.05 47.09
N ASN A 551 -19.99 -21.92 46.62
CA ASN A 551 -21.22 -21.49 45.97
C ASN A 551 -22.22 -21.01 47.01
N GLU A 552 -22.36 -21.73 48.12
CA GLU A 552 -23.22 -21.30 49.22
C GLU A 552 -22.75 -19.97 49.83
N TYR A 553 -21.44 -19.84 50.09
CA TYR A 553 -20.88 -18.63 50.66
C TYR A 553 -21.08 -17.41 49.76
N ARG A 554 -20.72 -17.55 48.48
CA ARG A 554 -20.94 -16.49 47.47
C ARG A 554 -22.42 -16.13 47.32
N ASN A 555 -23.30 -17.13 47.24
CA ASN A 555 -24.72 -16.88 46.95
C ASN A 555 -25.46 -16.29 48.15
N LYS A 556 -25.02 -16.59 49.38
CA LYS A 556 -25.58 -16.04 50.60
C LYS A 556 -25.20 -14.58 50.83
N TYR A 557 -24.00 -14.18 50.42
CA TYR A 557 -23.43 -12.86 50.72
C TYR A 557 -23.28 -12.01 49.45
N GLU A 558 -24.18 -11.02 49.29
CA GLU A 558 -24.20 -10.16 48.11
C GLU A 558 -22.93 -9.31 47.93
N ASP A 559 -22.33 -8.85 49.03
CA ASP A 559 -21.07 -8.11 49.02
C ASP A 559 -19.94 -8.94 48.41
N LEU A 560 -19.87 -10.24 48.71
CA LEU A 560 -18.86 -11.14 48.15
C LEU A 560 -19.12 -11.43 46.67
N ARG A 561 -20.38 -11.60 46.29
CA ARG A 561 -20.76 -11.75 44.87
C ARG A 561 -20.32 -10.53 44.05
N LYS A 562 -20.49 -9.33 44.60
CA LYS A 562 -20.08 -8.07 43.97
C LYS A 562 -18.56 -7.88 43.96
N ALA A 563 -17.88 -8.21 45.05
CA ALA A 563 -16.45 -7.99 45.20
C ALA A 563 -15.57 -9.01 44.44
N PHE A 564 -15.93 -10.29 44.51
CA PHE A 564 -15.07 -11.38 44.05
C PHE A 564 -15.66 -12.18 42.88
N GLY A 565 -16.96 -12.04 42.60
CA GLY A 565 -17.59 -12.77 41.51
C GLY A 565 -17.41 -14.28 41.67
N TYR A 566 -16.68 -14.92 40.75
CA TYR A 566 -16.39 -16.36 40.74
C TYR A 566 -14.92 -16.69 41.02
N ASP A 567 -14.20 -15.82 41.73
CA ASP A 567 -12.84 -16.08 42.22
C ASP A 567 -12.89 -16.94 43.49
N ASP A 568 -12.69 -18.26 43.35
CA ASP A 568 -12.79 -19.21 44.48
C ASP A 568 -11.65 -19.07 45.48
N GLU A 569 -10.44 -18.72 45.05
CA GLU A 569 -9.32 -18.43 45.96
C GLU A 569 -9.62 -17.18 46.81
N ALA A 570 -10.10 -16.10 46.19
CA ALA A 570 -10.42 -14.86 46.92
C ALA A 570 -11.59 -15.07 47.90
N LEU A 571 -12.62 -15.83 47.51
CA LEU A 571 -13.74 -16.17 48.39
C LEU A 571 -13.30 -17.01 49.59
N LEU A 572 -12.42 -17.99 49.38
CA LEU A 572 -11.89 -18.80 50.48
C LEU A 572 -11.01 -17.97 51.41
N ARG A 573 -10.11 -17.15 50.84
CA ARG A 573 -9.24 -16.25 51.61
C ARG A 573 -10.05 -15.25 52.44
N HIS A 574 -11.10 -14.67 51.86
CA HIS A 574 -12.02 -13.81 52.59
C HIS A 574 -12.69 -14.54 53.77
N PHE A 575 -13.20 -15.76 53.54
CA PHE A 575 -13.78 -16.54 54.61
C PHE A 575 -12.80 -16.80 55.75
N VAL A 576 -11.55 -17.13 55.44
CA VAL A 576 -10.52 -17.46 56.43
C VAL A 576 -10.03 -16.24 57.22
N ASP A 577 -9.87 -15.11 56.56
CA ASP A 577 -9.29 -13.90 57.15
C ASP A 577 -10.32 -13.06 57.90
N PHE A 578 -11.56 -13.02 57.38
CA PHE A 578 -12.64 -12.15 57.85
C PHE A 578 -13.91 -12.94 58.20
N GLY A 579 -14.41 -13.79 57.29
CA GLY A 579 -15.71 -14.44 57.43
C GLY A 579 -15.88 -15.24 58.72
N MET A 580 -14.88 -16.01 59.13
CA MET A 580 -14.91 -16.76 60.39
C MET A 580 -14.93 -15.86 61.64
N LYS A 581 -14.26 -14.69 61.60
CA LYS A 581 -14.29 -13.72 62.71
C LYS A 581 -15.65 -13.04 62.80
N GLU A 582 -16.23 -12.71 61.65
CA GLU A 582 -17.56 -12.09 61.54
C GLU A 582 -18.71 -13.07 61.85
N GLY A 583 -18.43 -14.37 61.97
CA GLY A 583 -19.44 -15.40 62.19
C GLY A 583 -20.28 -15.72 60.94
N ARG A 584 -19.74 -15.46 59.74
CA ARG A 584 -20.46 -15.76 58.48
C ARG A 584 -20.62 -17.27 58.27
N GLN A 585 -21.83 -17.68 57.91
CA GLN A 585 -22.13 -19.06 57.56
C GLN A 585 -21.79 -19.32 56.09
N ALA A 586 -20.72 -20.06 55.84
CA ALA A 586 -20.27 -20.44 54.50
C ALA A 586 -20.75 -21.81 54.02
N LYS A 587 -21.43 -22.59 54.89
CA LYS A 587 -22.02 -23.88 54.54
C LYS A 587 -23.29 -24.13 55.34
N SER A 588 -24.32 -24.62 54.70
CA SER A 588 -25.65 -24.87 55.28
C SER A 588 -25.61 -25.87 56.43
N THR A 589 -24.66 -26.81 56.39
CA THR A 589 -24.47 -27.84 57.42
C THR A 589 -23.68 -27.37 58.65
N PHE A 590 -23.14 -26.15 58.65
CA PHE A 590 -22.42 -25.58 59.78
C PHE A 590 -22.86 -24.15 60.07
N ASN A 591 -23.33 -23.88 61.29
CA ASN A 591 -23.66 -22.55 61.77
C ASN A 591 -22.94 -22.32 63.10
N VAL A 592 -22.08 -21.31 63.14
CA VAL A 592 -21.21 -21.04 64.30
C VAL A 592 -22.00 -20.65 65.55
N GLU A 593 -23.09 -19.91 65.40
CA GLU A 593 -23.92 -19.51 66.54
C GLU A 593 -24.61 -20.74 67.15
N ILE A 594 -25.16 -21.62 66.33
CA ILE A 594 -25.75 -22.89 66.82
C ILE A 594 -24.69 -23.76 67.49
N TYR A 595 -23.49 -23.87 66.90
CA TYR A 595 -22.41 -24.65 67.47
C TYR A 595 -21.95 -24.06 68.82
N LYS A 596 -21.82 -22.74 68.90
CA LYS A 596 -21.53 -22.02 70.13
C LYS A 596 -22.61 -22.23 71.19
N ASP A 597 -23.88 -22.20 70.83
CA ASP A 597 -25.01 -22.39 71.74
C ASP A 597 -25.15 -23.84 72.24
N ASN A 598 -24.78 -24.81 71.41
CA ASN A 598 -24.86 -26.24 71.78
C ASN A 598 -23.79 -26.67 72.80
N TYR A 599 -22.65 -25.97 72.88
CA TYR A 599 -21.47 -26.45 73.61
C TYR A 599 -20.94 -25.45 74.64
N GLU A 600 -21.34 -25.64 75.90
CA GLU A 600 -20.95 -24.77 77.02
C GLU A 600 -19.44 -24.78 77.29
N ASP A 601 -18.79 -25.93 77.13
CA ASP A 601 -17.35 -26.08 77.25
C ASP A 601 -16.60 -25.15 76.29
N LEU A 602 -17.05 -25.05 75.04
CA LEU A 602 -16.48 -24.14 74.04
C LEU A 602 -16.78 -22.67 74.36
N ARG A 603 -17.97 -22.37 74.90
CA ARG A 603 -18.29 -21.01 75.38
C ARG A 603 -17.36 -20.56 76.49
N ARG A 604 -17.05 -21.44 77.44
CA ARG A 604 -16.10 -21.18 78.51
C ARG A 604 -14.69 -20.98 77.96
N ALA A 605 -14.27 -21.77 76.97
CA ALA A 605 -12.92 -21.73 76.39
C ALA A 605 -12.69 -20.52 75.46
N PHE A 606 -13.58 -20.29 74.48
CA PHE A 606 -13.34 -19.36 73.37
C PHE A 606 -14.07 -18.03 73.52
N ARG A 607 -15.05 -17.94 74.43
CA ARG A 607 -15.85 -16.73 74.67
C ARG A 607 -16.46 -16.21 73.36
N ASN A 608 -16.11 -14.99 72.94
CA ASN A 608 -16.64 -14.34 71.73
C ASN A 608 -15.75 -14.50 70.50
N ASN A 609 -14.70 -15.33 70.55
CA ASN A 609 -13.83 -15.55 69.39
C ASN A 609 -14.44 -16.56 68.43
N ASN A 610 -15.30 -16.09 67.53
CA ASN A 610 -16.00 -16.93 66.55
C ASN A 610 -15.03 -17.83 65.76
N LYS A 611 -13.84 -17.33 65.39
CA LYS A 611 -12.85 -18.09 64.60
C LYS A 611 -12.41 -19.39 65.30
N GLU A 612 -12.25 -19.39 66.62
CA GLU A 612 -11.86 -20.59 67.37
C GLU A 612 -12.93 -21.69 67.33
N TYR A 613 -14.21 -21.33 67.26
CA TYR A 613 -15.29 -22.33 67.12
C TYR A 613 -15.24 -23.04 65.76
N TYR A 614 -14.96 -22.31 64.67
CA TYR A 614 -14.74 -22.92 63.34
C TYR A 614 -13.52 -23.86 63.37
N LEU A 615 -12.39 -23.40 63.93
CA LEU A 615 -11.17 -24.18 64.01
C LEU A 615 -11.34 -25.41 64.90
N HIS A 616 -12.06 -25.30 66.02
CA HIS A 616 -12.40 -26.42 66.88
C HIS A 616 -13.24 -27.46 66.13
N TYR A 617 -14.28 -27.02 65.41
CA TYR A 617 -15.12 -27.96 64.66
C TYR A 617 -14.31 -28.72 63.61
N LEU A 618 -13.42 -28.03 62.89
CA LEU A 618 -12.52 -28.62 61.89
C LEU A 618 -11.53 -29.63 62.49
N ASN A 619 -10.92 -29.30 63.63
CA ASN A 619 -9.88 -30.13 64.24
C ASN A 619 -10.43 -31.31 65.06
N PHE A 620 -11.55 -31.09 65.78
CA PHE A 620 -12.07 -31.99 66.81
C PHE A 620 -13.56 -32.25 66.67
N GLY A 621 -14.37 -31.19 66.49
CA GLY A 621 -15.84 -31.29 66.61
C GLY A 621 -16.49 -32.33 65.70
N ILE A 622 -15.98 -32.51 64.48
CA ILE A 622 -16.46 -33.55 63.56
C ILE A 622 -16.19 -34.95 64.12
N LYS A 623 -14.98 -35.20 64.65
CA LYS A 623 -14.58 -36.49 65.22
C LYS A 623 -15.32 -36.80 66.52
N GLU A 624 -15.65 -35.76 67.28
CA GLU A 624 -16.42 -35.84 68.51
C GLU A 624 -17.94 -36.00 68.26
N GLY A 625 -18.40 -35.97 67.01
CA GLY A 625 -19.82 -36.09 66.67
C GLY A 625 -20.65 -34.87 67.07
N ARG A 626 -20.02 -33.68 67.21
CA ARG A 626 -20.70 -32.47 67.65
C ARG A 626 -21.63 -31.90 66.57
N ILE A 627 -22.81 -31.45 66.99
CA ILE A 627 -23.90 -30.93 66.16
C ILE A 627 -23.74 -29.42 65.97
N ALA A 628 -23.51 -28.99 64.73
CA ALA A 628 -23.33 -27.58 64.35
C ALA A 628 -24.49 -27.01 63.51
N ARG A 629 -25.68 -27.63 63.56
CA ARG A 629 -26.88 -27.21 62.82
C ARG A 629 -28.14 -27.44 63.66
N ARG A 630 -29.25 -26.76 63.34
CA ARG A 630 -30.54 -27.02 64.00
C ARG A 630 -30.91 -28.50 63.75
N LYS A 631 -31.31 -29.21 64.81
CA LYS A 631 -31.99 -30.49 64.65
C LYS A 631 -33.30 -30.19 63.94
N ILE A 632 -33.49 -30.78 62.77
CA ILE A 632 -34.76 -30.77 62.04
C ILE A 632 -35.71 -31.71 62.75
#